data_AF-A0A0H3PC83-F1
#
_entry.id   AF-A0A0H3PC83-F1
#
_cell.length_a   1.000
_cell.length_b   1.000
_cell.length_c   1.000
_cell.angle_alpha   90.00
_cell.angle_beta   90.00
_cell.angle_gamma   90.00
#
_symmetry.space_group_name_H-M   'P 1'
#
loop_
_entity.id
_entity.type
_entity.pdbx_description
1 polymer ?
#
loop_
_entity_poly.entity_id
_entity_poly.type
_entity_poly.pdbx_seq_one_letter_code
_entity_poly.pdbx_strand_id
1 'polypeptide(L)'
;NQQAKGGKLMITGDKVTLKTGAVIDLSGKEGGETYLGGDERGEGKNGIQLAKKTSLEKDSIINVSGKEKGGRAIVWGNIALIDGNINAQGKDIAKTGGFVETSGHDLFINDSAIVDAKKWLLDPDTVSINNGENNDSHLISRGDNPNKFLKNDLMTVSNKTLYTALAKGIEVNISATQKITVAADVDVSNGTLTLHTEQNGIEINSNITSTQNGNLTIKSGDWVDIHNNITLGTGFLNITAKSVAFEGKESGKSRVAASAQITAQGTITITGDKRDFRANNVSLNGTGNGLSIISTVNNLSHKLDGEINISGNVTINHTTRHNIEFWRTTANSYWNVTSLNVQGDSKFTFIKYVNSARNGNTGNRDLAGVIFNTRDLTMNFNVSKGSSVDFILKSAAAYNNRKETPFRFLSNISVAGGGSVNINELANLTNGGIEMKLGLINVSNGSNFTLTSNVRGKDAFKISKDLTINATDSNFTLKQSKDAFENGYGQKAIKTSNNLTLSGGNITLGGQNSSSDFKGNITIDKKTNVTIEAYNGRGLHDLKDRTSTFGNLTVNGNLSLVGSKTEVAGNLSISTGAVFKGNTSDSLNITGTFTNNGDSEININQGVVNLRDIINEGDLNITTNAKIGKKSIINGNITNN
;
A
#
# COMPACT_ATOMS: atom_id res chain seq x y z
N ASN A 1 0.04 -6.79 57.63
CA ASN A 1 1.48 -6.61 57.37
C ASN A 1 1.69 -5.57 56.27
N GLN A 2 1.77 -4.28 56.60
CA GLN A 2 1.89 -3.19 55.60
C GLN A 2 3.30 -2.59 55.49
N GLN A 3 4.31 -3.19 56.13
CA GLN A 3 5.66 -2.64 56.23
C GLN A 3 6.66 -3.21 55.20
N ALA A 4 6.32 -4.32 54.54
CA ALA A 4 7.19 -5.05 53.62
C ALA A 4 6.40 -5.69 52.46
N LYS A 5 7.06 -6.51 51.65
CA LYS A 5 6.42 -7.30 50.59
C LYS A 5 5.42 -8.31 51.18
N GLY A 6 4.28 -8.49 50.52
CA GLY A 6 3.32 -9.54 50.85
C GLY A 6 3.92 -10.96 50.74
N GLY A 7 3.25 -11.94 51.36
CA GLY A 7 3.70 -13.34 51.37
C GLY A 7 3.55 -14.06 50.02
N LYS A 8 3.88 -15.36 50.00
CA LYS A 8 3.67 -16.25 48.85
C LYS A 8 2.64 -17.33 49.18
N LEU A 9 1.71 -17.59 48.26
CA LEU A 9 0.73 -18.68 48.35
C LEU A 9 0.80 -19.56 47.10
N MET A 10 0.64 -20.87 47.28
CA MET A 10 0.53 -21.83 46.19
C MET A 10 -0.58 -22.82 46.52
N ILE A 11 -1.57 -22.95 45.64
CA ILE A 11 -2.67 -23.92 45.75
C ILE A 11 -2.70 -24.73 44.46
N THR A 12 -2.38 -26.00 44.53
CA THR A 12 -2.38 -26.94 43.40
C THR A 12 -3.24 -28.17 43.71
N GLY A 13 -3.63 -28.88 42.67
CA GLY A 13 -4.47 -30.09 42.76
C GLY A 13 -5.14 -30.36 41.42
N ASP A 14 -5.81 -31.51 41.30
CA ASP A 14 -6.53 -31.87 40.07
C ASP A 14 -7.63 -30.87 39.71
N LYS A 15 -8.26 -30.27 40.73
CA LYS A 15 -9.27 -29.20 40.62
C LYS A 15 -9.00 -28.15 41.67
N VAL A 16 -8.92 -26.89 41.26
CA VAL A 16 -8.78 -25.74 42.17
C VAL A 16 -10.00 -24.83 42.01
N THR A 17 -10.62 -24.43 43.12
CA THR A 17 -11.78 -23.54 43.08
C THR A 17 -11.69 -22.53 44.21
N LEU A 18 -11.63 -21.25 43.85
CA LEU A 18 -11.83 -20.15 44.79
C LEU A 18 -13.31 -19.77 44.75
N LYS A 19 -14.03 -20.13 45.82
CA LYS A 19 -15.49 -19.98 45.89
C LYS A 19 -15.92 -18.52 45.99
N THR A 20 -17.17 -18.28 45.64
CA THR A 20 -17.86 -17.00 45.83
C THR A 20 -17.63 -16.45 47.24
N GLY A 21 -17.18 -15.20 47.35
CA GLY A 21 -16.88 -14.53 48.63
C GLY A 21 -15.57 -14.94 49.32
N ALA A 22 -14.82 -15.90 48.78
CA ALA A 22 -13.51 -16.26 49.33
C ALA A 22 -12.46 -15.19 49.02
N VAL A 23 -11.54 -14.95 49.97
CA VAL A 23 -10.50 -13.91 49.85
C VAL A 23 -9.12 -14.51 50.11
N ILE A 24 -8.21 -14.32 49.15
CA ILE A 24 -6.77 -14.48 49.32
C ILE A 24 -6.19 -13.07 49.47
N ASP A 25 -5.65 -12.72 50.63
CA ASP A 25 -5.01 -11.42 50.87
C ASP A 25 -3.51 -11.56 51.12
N LEU A 26 -2.74 -11.14 50.12
CA LEU A 26 -1.28 -11.06 50.11
C LEU A 26 -0.83 -9.61 49.89
N SER A 27 -1.65 -8.62 50.29
CA SER A 27 -1.31 -7.22 50.13
C SER A 27 -0.16 -6.77 51.05
N GLY A 28 0.55 -5.71 50.64
CA GLY A 28 1.70 -5.20 51.38
C GLY A 28 2.14 -3.79 50.98
N LYS A 29 3.38 -3.44 51.33
CA LYS A 29 4.04 -2.24 50.77
C LYS A 29 4.35 -2.47 49.29
N GLU A 30 4.91 -3.64 49.01
CA GLU A 30 4.88 -4.32 47.70
C GLU A 30 3.93 -5.52 47.83
N GLY A 31 3.15 -5.81 46.79
CA GLY A 31 2.24 -6.95 46.81
C GLY A 31 2.97 -8.30 46.82
N GLY A 32 2.33 -9.32 47.39
CA GLY A 32 2.83 -10.69 47.43
C GLY A 32 2.68 -11.47 46.13
N GLU A 33 2.82 -12.79 46.19
CA GLU A 33 2.79 -13.67 45.02
C GLU A 33 1.84 -14.86 45.23
N THR A 34 0.98 -15.18 44.26
CA THR A 34 0.15 -16.38 44.31
C THR A 34 0.22 -17.21 43.03
N TYR A 35 0.15 -18.53 43.19
CA TYR A 35 0.06 -19.53 42.13
C TYR A 35 -1.14 -20.45 42.39
N LEU A 36 -2.14 -20.43 41.52
CA LEU A 36 -3.37 -21.20 41.64
C LEU A 36 -3.51 -22.15 40.45
N GLY A 37 -3.51 -23.45 40.72
CA GLY A 37 -3.70 -24.51 39.75
C GLY A 37 -2.50 -24.78 38.83
N GLY A 38 -1.46 -23.96 38.83
CA GLY A 38 -0.23 -24.21 38.08
C GLY A 38 0.71 -23.01 38.10
N ASP A 39 1.70 -23.05 37.22
CA ASP A 39 2.69 -22.01 36.96
C ASP A 39 2.43 -21.29 35.62
N GLU A 40 3.38 -20.43 35.23
CA GLU A 40 3.26 -19.63 34.01
C GLU A 40 3.08 -20.54 32.80
N ARG A 41 2.02 -20.28 32.03
CA ARG A 41 1.64 -21.00 30.80
C ARG A 41 1.49 -22.50 30.98
N GLY A 42 1.36 -22.96 32.23
CA GLY A 42 1.28 -24.38 32.56
C GLY A 42 2.51 -25.18 32.18
N GLU A 43 3.70 -24.59 32.26
CA GLU A 43 4.94 -25.30 31.90
C GLU A 43 5.27 -26.46 32.85
N GLY A 44 4.71 -26.49 34.06
CA GLY A 44 4.99 -27.54 35.04
C GLY A 44 6.41 -27.44 35.62
N LYS A 45 7.00 -26.24 35.62
CA LYS A 45 8.36 -26.01 36.12
C LYS A 45 8.50 -26.49 37.55
N ASN A 46 9.64 -27.09 37.86
CA ASN A 46 9.96 -27.64 39.19
C ASN A 46 8.97 -28.72 39.68
N GLY A 47 8.23 -29.37 38.76
CA GLY A 47 7.30 -30.45 39.10
C GLY A 47 5.99 -29.97 39.75
N ILE A 48 5.60 -28.71 39.55
CA ILE A 48 4.30 -28.20 40.02
C ILE A 48 3.15 -28.97 39.35
N GLN A 49 2.17 -29.39 40.13
CA GLN A 49 0.98 -30.06 39.60
C GLN A 49 0.11 -29.06 38.84
N LEU A 50 -0.24 -29.41 37.60
CA LEU A 50 -1.15 -28.65 36.75
C LEU A 50 -2.58 -29.14 36.93
N ALA A 51 -3.49 -28.22 37.25
CA ALA A 51 -4.90 -28.52 37.45
C ALA A 51 -5.60 -28.83 36.13
N LYS A 52 -6.49 -29.83 36.15
CA LYS A 52 -7.39 -30.12 35.02
C LYS A 52 -8.47 -29.03 34.91
N LYS A 53 -8.84 -28.41 36.03
CA LYS A 53 -9.80 -27.31 36.07
C LYS A 53 -9.44 -26.34 37.20
N THR A 54 -9.37 -25.05 36.88
CA THR A 54 -9.24 -23.97 37.86
C THR A 54 -10.40 -23.00 37.69
N SER A 55 -11.07 -22.64 38.78
CA SER A 55 -12.23 -21.77 38.77
C SER A 55 -12.09 -20.67 39.82
N LEU A 56 -12.15 -19.41 39.40
CA LEU A 56 -12.37 -18.27 40.27
C LEU A 56 -13.82 -17.86 40.11
N GLU A 57 -14.66 -18.22 41.07
CA GLU A 57 -16.09 -17.90 41.02
C GLU A 57 -16.31 -16.39 41.17
N LYS A 58 -17.49 -15.93 40.75
CA LYS A 58 -17.96 -14.56 40.95
C LYS A 58 -17.74 -14.10 42.40
N ASP A 59 -17.37 -12.84 42.58
CA ASP A 59 -17.15 -12.22 43.89
C ASP A 59 -16.04 -12.88 44.76
N SER A 60 -15.27 -13.82 44.22
CA SER A 60 -14.01 -14.26 44.84
C SER A 60 -12.92 -13.21 44.63
N ILE A 61 -11.96 -13.11 45.56
CA ILE A 61 -10.93 -12.06 45.54
C ILE A 61 -9.53 -12.65 45.73
N ILE A 62 -8.63 -12.29 44.82
CA ILE A 62 -7.19 -12.41 44.98
C ILE A 62 -6.63 -10.99 45.11
N ASN A 63 -6.16 -10.62 46.30
CA ASN A 63 -5.54 -9.34 46.57
C ASN A 63 -4.02 -9.50 46.72
N VAL A 64 -3.30 -9.15 45.67
CA VAL A 64 -1.83 -9.02 45.65
C VAL A 64 -1.45 -7.55 45.43
N SER A 65 -2.26 -6.59 45.88
CA SER A 65 -1.96 -5.16 45.74
C SER A 65 -0.82 -4.71 46.66
N GLY A 66 -0.17 -3.61 46.30
CA GLY A 66 0.80 -2.96 47.16
C GLY A 66 0.63 -1.45 47.16
N LYS A 67 0.88 -0.80 48.31
CA LYS A 67 0.79 0.66 48.44
C LYS A 67 1.75 1.39 47.49
N GLU A 68 2.90 0.80 47.21
CA GLU A 68 3.90 1.35 46.29
C GLU A 68 3.89 0.60 44.96
N LYS A 69 3.89 -0.74 45.01
CA LYS A 69 4.00 -1.59 43.83
C LYS A 69 3.15 -2.85 43.96
N GLY A 70 2.38 -3.17 42.93
CA GLY A 70 1.58 -4.37 42.88
C GLY A 70 2.41 -5.65 42.81
N GLY A 71 1.84 -6.73 43.30
CA GLY A 71 2.43 -8.07 43.36
C GLY A 71 2.16 -8.90 42.12
N ARG A 72 2.00 -10.21 42.32
CA ARG A 72 1.91 -11.19 41.23
C ARG A 72 0.85 -12.25 41.47
N ALA A 73 0.00 -12.51 40.49
CA ALA A 73 -0.98 -13.60 40.56
C ALA A 73 -0.96 -14.43 39.28
N ILE A 74 -0.75 -15.75 39.41
CA ILE A 74 -0.80 -16.73 38.32
C ILE A 74 -1.92 -17.71 38.57
N VAL A 75 -2.77 -17.87 37.57
CA VAL A 75 -3.91 -18.77 37.59
C VAL A 75 -3.87 -19.62 36.34
N TRP A 76 -3.66 -20.93 36.51
CA TRP A 76 -3.58 -21.90 35.42
C TRP A 76 -4.55 -23.06 35.64
N GLY A 77 -5.10 -23.60 34.56
CA GLY A 77 -5.69 -24.94 34.51
C GLY A 77 -6.00 -25.33 33.08
N ASN A 78 -6.08 -26.63 32.75
CA ASN A 78 -6.45 -27.04 31.39
C ASN A 78 -7.76 -26.40 30.94
N ILE A 79 -8.72 -26.31 31.86
CA ILE A 79 -9.91 -25.45 31.75
C ILE A 79 -9.81 -24.38 32.85
N ALA A 80 -9.67 -23.12 32.46
CA ALA A 80 -9.59 -21.99 33.38
C ALA A 80 -10.84 -21.11 33.28
N LEU A 81 -11.64 -21.06 34.35
CA LEU A 81 -12.86 -20.26 34.45
C LEU A 81 -12.62 -19.06 35.37
N ILE A 82 -12.57 -17.85 34.83
CA ILE A 82 -12.28 -16.63 35.58
C ILE A 82 -13.52 -15.74 35.60
N ASP A 83 -14.11 -15.60 36.77
CA ASP A 83 -15.25 -14.71 37.03
C ASP A 83 -15.05 -13.88 38.33
N GLY A 84 -13.93 -14.09 39.04
CA GLY A 84 -13.55 -13.36 40.26
C GLY A 84 -12.69 -12.11 40.03
N ASN A 85 -12.32 -11.45 41.12
CA ASN A 85 -11.49 -10.24 41.13
C ASN A 85 -10.03 -10.56 41.45
N ILE A 86 -9.10 -10.06 40.63
CA ILE A 86 -7.66 -10.12 40.86
C ILE A 86 -7.12 -8.69 40.95
N ASN A 87 -6.82 -8.25 42.16
CA ASN A 87 -6.27 -6.94 42.45
C ASN A 87 -4.75 -7.01 42.66
N ALA A 88 -4.00 -6.51 41.68
CA ALA A 88 -2.56 -6.32 41.71
C ALA A 88 -2.21 -4.83 41.57
N GLN A 89 -3.00 -3.92 42.13
CA GLN A 89 -2.76 -2.48 42.04
C GLN A 89 -1.47 -2.06 42.76
N GLY A 90 -0.82 -1.04 42.19
CA GLY A 90 0.23 -0.24 42.83
C GLY A 90 -0.27 1.17 43.14
N LYS A 91 0.64 2.12 43.40
CA LYS A 91 0.28 3.54 43.58
C LYS A 91 -0.37 4.15 42.33
N ASP A 92 0.15 3.78 41.17
CA ASP A 92 -0.32 4.11 39.82
C ASP A 92 -0.38 2.79 39.04
N ILE A 93 -1.56 2.41 38.55
CA ILE A 93 -1.79 1.09 37.95
C ILE A 93 -0.92 0.87 36.69
N ALA A 94 -0.76 1.90 35.85
CA ALA A 94 -0.01 1.81 34.60
C ALA A 94 1.51 1.80 34.83
N LYS A 95 1.99 2.44 35.91
CA LYS A 95 3.44 2.53 36.19
C LYS A 95 3.92 1.44 37.15
N THR A 96 3.19 1.26 38.23
CA THR A 96 3.58 0.49 39.43
C THR A 96 2.64 -0.67 39.74
N GLY A 97 1.59 -0.89 38.96
CA GLY A 97 0.77 -2.09 39.06
C GLY A 97 1.61 -3.37 38.86
N GLY A 98 1.06 -4.46 39.37
CA GLY A 98 1.66 -5.79 39.34
C GLY A 98 1.42 -6.53 38.03
N PHE A 99 1.68 -7.84 38.07
CA PHE A 99 1.50 -8.76 36.95
C PHE A 99 0.44 -9.80 37.28
N VAL A 100 -0.51 -9.98 36.36
CA VAL A 100 -1.52 -11.04 36.45
C VAL A 100 -1.42 -11.91 35.21
N GLU A 101 -1.47 -13.23 35.39
CA GLU A 101 -1.63 -14.20 34.32
C GLU A 101 -2.84 -15.09 34.63
N THR A 102 -3.72 -15.22 33.65
CA THR A 102 -4.84 -16.18 33.69
C THR A 102 -4.80 -16.97 32.39
N SER A 103 -4.44 -18.24 32.47
CA SER A 103 -4.04 -19.04 31.32
C SER A 103 -4.56 -20.47 31.44
N GLY A 104 -4.56 -21.19 30.33
CA GLY A 104 -5.13 -22.54 30.23
C GLY A 104 -5.43 -22.90 28.79
N HIS A 105 -5.37 -24.18 28.42
CA HIS A 105 -5.72 -24.64 27.06
C HIS A 105 -7.08 -24.07 26.62
N ASP A 106 -8.09 -24.24 27.47
CA ASP A 106 -9.42 -23.65 27.33
C ASP A 106 -9.62 -22.55 28.40
N LEU A 107 -9.51 -21.28 27.98
CA LEU A 107 -9.60 -20.12 28.87
C LEU A 107 -10.93 -19.37 28.70
N PHE A 108 -11.54 -19.02 29.84
CA PHE A 108 -12.80 -18.27 29.92
C PHE A 108 -12.64 -17.08 30.86
N ILE A 109 -12.80 -15.89 30.29
CA ILE A 109 -12.87 -14.64 31.06
C ILE A 109 -14.29 -14.10 30.95
N ASN A 110 -15.05 -14.27 32.03
CA ASN A 110 -16.46 -13.90 32.11
C ASN A 110 -16.65 -12.42 32.48
N ASP A 111 -17.91 -11.97 32.44
CA ASP A 111 -18.30 -10.57 32.62
C ASP A 111 -18.12 -10.02 34.05
N SER A 112 -18.09 -10.89 35.06
CA SER A 112 -17.90 -10.47 36.45
C SER A 112 -16.41 -10.41 36.82
N ALA A 113 -15.53 -10.95 35.97
CA ALA A 113 -14.09 -10.89 36.21
C ALA A 113 -13.60 -9.44 36.22
N ILE A 114 -12.75 -9.11 37.20
CA ILE A 114 -12.10 -7.80 37.28
C ILE A 114 -10.63 -8.03 37.52
N VAL A 115 -9.77 -7.48 36.66
CA VAL A 115 -8.32 -7.55 36.82
C VAL A 115 -7.75 -6.15 36.88
N ASP A 116 -7.11 -5.83 38.00
CA ASP A 116 -6.40 -4.58 38.20
C ASP A 116 -4.90 -4.83 38.28
N ALA A 117 -4.21 -4.71 37.16
CA ALA A 117 -2.78 -4.94 37.08
C ALA A 117 -2.14 -3.94 36.11
N LYS A 118 -0.82 -3.81 36.13
CA LYS A 118 -0.13 -3.09 35.05
C LYS A 118 -0.17 -3.89 33.76
N LYS A 119 0.06 -5.19 33.88
CA LYS A 119 0.09 -6.15 32.78
C LYS A 119 -0.80 -7.33 33.12
N TRP A 120 -1.64 -7.70 32.17
CA TRP A 120 -2.48 -8.88 32.24
C TRP A 120 -2.21 -9.78 31.03
N LEU A 121 -1.73 -10.99 31.28
CA LEU A 121 -1.45 -12.00 30.25
C LEU A 121 -2.55 -13.06 30.23
N LEU A 122 -3.12 -13.29 29.05
CA LEU A 122 -3.98 -14.41 28.72
C LEU A 122 -3.21 -15.32 27.77
N ASP A 123 -3.07 -16.61 28.10
CA ASP A 123 -2.29 -17.56 27.29
C ASP A 123 -3.09 -18.86 27.03
N PRO A 124 -4.01 -18.86 26.05
CA PRO A 124 -4.78 -20.05 25.65
C PRO A 124 -4.29 -20.72 24.37
N ASP A 125 -4.84 -21.88 24.01
CA ASP A 125 -4.54 -22.46 22.68
C ASP A 125 -5.28 -21.72 21.56
N THR A 126 -6.55 -21.41 21.78
CA THR A 126 -7.37 -20.60 20.88
C THR A 126 -8.28 -19.70 21.71
N VAL A 127 -8.69 -18.55 21.18
CA VAL A 127 -9.61 -17.66 21.90
C VAL A 127 -10.42 -16.78 20.97
N SER A 128 -11.65 -16.49 21.39
CA SER A 128 -12.50 -15.49 20.74
C SER A 128 -12.95 -14.40 21.71
N ILE A 129 -12.82 -13.14 21.30
CA ILE A 129 -13.39 -12.01 22.06
C ILE A 129 -14.85 -11.85 21.65
N ASN A 130 -15.79 -11.93 22.60
CA ASN A 130 -17.24 -11.96 22.35
C ASN A 130 -17.99 -10.98 23.24
N ASN A 131 -19.25 -10.70 22.86
CA ASN A 131 -20.19 -9.98 23.72
C ASN A 131 -20.51 -10.87 24.91
N GLY A 132 -20.45 -10.28 26.11
CA GLY A 132 -20.72 -10.96 27.36
C GLY A 132 -22.13 -11.55 27.44
N GLU A 133 -22.19 -12.88 27.39
CA GLU A 133 -23.14 -13.77 28.08
C GLU A 133 -22.69 -15.23 27.81
N ASN A 134 -21.80 -15.75 28.65
CA ASN A 134 -21.54 -17.19 28.68
C ASN A 134 -22.61 -17.86 29.53
N ASN A 135 -23.50 -18.60 28.89
CA ASN A 135 -24.57 -19.31 29.58
C ASN A 135 -24.11 -20.73 29.94
N ASP A 136 -24.51 -21.24 31.11
CA ASP A 136 -24.22 -22.63 31.56
C ASP A 136 -24.71 -23.69 30.55
N SER A 137 -25.61 -23.32 29.63
CA SER A 137 -26.05 -24.12 28.48
C SER A 137 -24.94 -24.44 27.47
N HIS A 138 -23.81 -23.77 27.55
CA HIS A 138 -22.63 -24.03 26.73
C HIS A 138 -21.85 -25.27 27.22
N LEU A 139 -22.21 -25.82 28.39
CA LEU A 139 -21.65 -27.03 28.99
C LEU A 139 -22.43 -28.29 28.56
N ILE A 140 -21.84 -29.14 27.70
CA ILE A 140 -22.31 -30.48 27.33
C ILE A 140 -21.76 -31.59 28.25
N SER A 141 -22.56 -32.60 28.54
CA SER A 141 -22.09 -33.81 29.25
C SER A 141 -21.58 -34.85 28.24
N ARG A 142 -20.37 -35.39 28.43
CA ARG A 142 -19.98 -36.66 27.80
C ARG A 142 -20.55 -37.77 28.67
N GLY A 143 -21.35 -38.67 28.08
CA GLY A 143 -22.26 -39.62 28.75
C GLY A 143 -21.71 -40.46 29.92
N ASP A 144 -20.40 -40.45 30.18
CA ASP A 144 -19.74 -41.27 31.19
C ASP A 144 -18.97 -40.45 32.26
N ASN A 145 -19.09 -39.11 32.29
CA ASN A 145 -18.31 -38.24 33.20
C ASN A 145 -19.20 -37.20 33.92
N PRO A 146 -19.18 -37.11 35.26
CA PRO A 146 -19.95 -36.11 36.01
C PRO A 146 -19.47 -34.66 35.80
N ASN A 147 -18.32 -34.47 35.14
CA ASN A 147 -17.87 -33.14 34.72
C ASN A 147 -18.57 -32.76 33.41
N LYS A 148 -19.37 -31.69 33.42
CA LYS A 148 -19.80 -31.05 32.18
C LYS A 148 -18.59 -30.42 31.47
N PHE A 149 -18.46 -30.63 30.16
CA PHE A 149 -17.43 -30.05 29.28
C PHE A 149 -18.08 -29.04 28.34
N LEU A 150 -17.39 -28.02 27.87
CA LEU A 150 -18.01 -27.03 26.99
C LEU A 150 -18.18 -27.57 25.57
N LYS A 151 -19.19 -27.09 24.84
CA LYS A 151 -19.37 -27.34 23.41
C LYS A 151 -18.09 -26.87 22.70
N ASN A 152 -17.55 -27.72 21.82
CA ASN A 152 -16.19 -27.64 21.25
C ASN A 152 -15.78 -26.33 20.53
N ASP A 153 -16.64 -25.30 20.46
CA ASP A 153 -16.44 -24.07 19.68
C ASP A 153 -16.51 -22.78 20.51
N LEU A 154 -16.60 -22.87 21.84
CA LEU A 154 -16.78 -21.72 22.72
C LEU A 154 -15.54 -21.58 23.62
N MET A 155 -14.60 -20.73 23.23
CA MET A 155 -13.50 -20.24 24.08
C MET A 155 -13.58 -18.71 24.05
N THR A 156 -13.87 -18.08 25.18
CA THR A 156 -14.31 -16.68 25.18
C THR A 156 -13.61 -15.77 26.18
N VAL A 157 -13.27 -14.58 25.70
CA VAL A 157 -12.92 -13.42 26.53
C VAL A 157 -14.04 -12.39 26.36
N SER A 158 -14.65 -11.98 27.47
CA SER A 158 -15.64 -10.91 27.46
C SER A 158 -15.03 -9.59 27.01
N ASN A 159 -15.61 -8.96 25.98
CA ASN A 159 -15.21 -7.61 25.56
C ASN A 159 -15.44 -6.56 26.65
N LYS A 160 -16.43 -6.75 27.52
CA LYS A 160 -16.73 -5.87 28.66
C LYS A 160 -15.62 -5.92 29.72
N THR A 161 -15.17 -7.12 30.07
CA THR A 161 -14.05 -7.30 31.00
C THR A 161 -12.77 -6.73 30.42
N LEU A 162 -12.53 -6.97 29.13
CA LEU A 162 -11.38 -6.43 28.42
C LEU A 162 -11.38 -4.89 28.40
N TYR A 163 -12.52 -4.27 28.07
CA TYR A 163 -12.70 -2.81 28.13
C TYR A 163 -12.41 -2.26 29.53
N THR A 164 -12.96 -2.90 30.57
CA THR A 164 -12.80 -2.47 31.96
C THR A 164 -11.32 -2.44 32.36
N ALA A 165 -10.53 -3.41 31.89
CA ALA A 165 -9.08 -3.41 32.09
C ALA A 165 -8.40 -2.31 31.26
N LEU A 166 -8.66 -2.26 29.95
CA LEU A 166 -8.00 -1.32 29.04
C LEU A 166 -8.28 0.16 29.39
N ALA A 167 -9.49 0.49 29.85
CA ALA A 167 -9.87 1.84 30.28
C ALA A 167 -9.11 2.35 31.52
N LYS A 168 -8.43 1.45 32.25
CA LYS A 168 -7.54 1.80 33.36
C LYS A 168 -6.09 2.00 32.90
N GLY A 169 -5.82 1.99 31.60
CA GLY A 169 -4.47 2.09 31.03
C GLY A 169 -3.67 0.79 31.13
N ILE A 170 -4.33 -0.35 31.32
CA ILE A 170 -3.68 -1.66 31.46
C ILE A 170 -3.12 -2.14 30.12
N GLU A 171 -1.98 -2.83 30.16
CA GLU A 171 -1.46 -3.61 29.03
C GLU A 171 -2.05 -5.02 29.10
N VAL A 172 -2.99 -5.33 28.19
CA VAL A 172 -3.59 -6.66 28.08
C VAL A 172 -2.96 -7.39 26.91
N ASN A 173 -2.35 -8.53 27.19
CA ASN A 173 -1.67 -9.38 26.22
C ASN A 173 -2.42 -10.70 26.09
N ILE A 174 -3.01 -10.94 24.92
CA ILE A 174 -3.63 -12.22 24.57
C ILE A 174 -2.66 -12.97 23.66
N SER A 175 -2.03 -14.02 24.17
CA SER A 175 -1.02 -14.81 23.49
C SER A 175 -1.55 -16.22 23.27
N ALA A 176 -2.15 -16.48 22.11
CA ALA A 176 -2.68 -17.80 21.82
C ALA A 176 -1.67 -18.69 21.08
N THR A 177 -1.67 -20.00 21.31
CA THR A 177 -0.83 -20.93 20.52
C THR A 177 -1.24 -20.90 19.04
N GLN A 178 -2.55 -21.01 18.78
CA GLN A 178 -3.10 -21.20 17.44
C GLN A 178 -3.76 -19.94 16.87
N LYS A 179 -4.99 -19.60 17.31
CA LYS A 179 -5.86 -18.60 16.63
C LYS A 179 -6.52 -17.66 17.63
N ILE A 180 -6.61 -16.38 17.25
CA ILE A 180 -7.45 -15.37 17.92
C ILE A 180 -8.55 -14.91 16.96
N THR A 181 -9.79 -14.80 17.45
CA THR A 181 -10.92 -14.22 16.70
C THR A 181 -11.57 -13.08 17.49
N VAL A 182 -11.56 -11.86 16.95
CA VAL A 182 -12.28 -10.72 17.55
C VAL A 182 -13.68 -10.68 16.93
N ALA A 183 -14.67 -11.23 17.64
CA ALA A 183 -16.06 -11.39 17.18
C ALA A 183 -17.03 -10.37 17.81
N ALA A 184 -16.53 -9.54 18.72
CA ALA A 184 -17.26 -8.43 19.33
C ALA A 184 -16.40 -7.17 19.35
N ASP A 185 -17.06 -6.02 19.44
CA ASP A 185 -16.39 -4.72 19.45
C ASP A 185 -15.51 -4.58 20.69
N VAL A 186 -14.33 -4.00 20.50
CA VAL A 186 -13.35 -3.72 21.56
C VAL A 186 -13.01 -2.24 21.53
N ASP A 187 -13.12 -1.56 22.68
CA ASP A 187 -12.57 -0.23 22.88
C ASP A 187 -11.28 -0.35 23.73
N VAL A 188 -10.14 0.03 23.14
CA VAL A 188 -8.84 0.02 23.82
C VAL A 188 -8.63 1.26 24.70
N SER A 189 -9.53 2.25 24.64
CA SER A 189 -9.53 3.47 25.46
C SER A 189 -8.15 4.14 25.51
N ASN A 190 -7.45 4.16 26.66
CA ASN A 190 -6.07 4.63 26.81
C ASN A 190 -5.07 3.50 27.10
N GLY A 191 -5.52 2.25 27.06
CA GLY A 191 -4.71 1.05 27.32
C GLY A 191 -3.93 0.57 26.09
N THR A 192 -3.37 -0.63 26.21
CA THR A 192 -2.71 -1.31 25.08
C THR A 192 -3.19 -2.75 25.00
N LEU A 193 -3.70 -3.13 23.84
CA LEU A 193 -4.08 -4.50 23.53
C LEU A 193 -3.01 -5.14 22.63
N THR A 194 -2.44 -6.26 23.06
CA THR A 194 -1.62 -7.12 22.21
C THR A 194 -2.36 -8.40 21.89
N LEU A 195 -2.48 -8.71 20.60
CA LEU A 195 -2.96 -10.00 20.11
C LEU A 195 -1.78 -10.74 19.48
N HIS A 196 -1.45 -11.92 20.00
CA HIS A 196 -0.32 -12.72 19.55
C HIS A 196 -0.75 -14.15 19.24
N THR A 197 -0.30 -14.70 18.10
CA THR A 197 -0.42 -16.13 17.78
C THR A 197 0.93 -16.72 17.39
N GLU A 198 1.21 -17.96 17.82
CA GLU A 198 2.48 -18.62 17.47
C GLU A 198 2.46 -19.26 16.06
N GLN A 199 1.38 -19.95 15.70
CA GLN A 199 1.35 -20.77 14.47
C GLN A 199 0.39 -20.28 13.38
N ASN A 200 -0.87 -20.01 13.73
CA ASN A 200 -1.94 -19.69 12.77
C ASN A 200 -2.21 -18.17 12.76
N GLY A 201 -3.40 -17.76 12.32
CA GLY A 201 -3.75 -16.35 12.11
C GLY A 201 -4.62 -15.69 13.17
N ILE A 202 -4.88 -14.41 12.94
CA ILE A 202 -5.75 -13.56 13.74
C ILE A 202 -6.83 -12.98 12.84
N GLU A 203 -8.09 -13.14 13.23
CA GLU A 203 -9.26 -12.69 12.47
C GLU A 203 -10.00 -11.59 13.24
N ILE A 204 -10.17 -10.42 12.61
CA ILE A 204 -10.87 -9.27 13.21
C ILE A 204 -12.21 -9.08 12.51
N ASN A 205 -13.28 -9.61 13.11
CA ASN A 205 -14.65 -9.56 12.59
C ASN A 205 -15.46 -8.35 13.10
N SER A 206 -14.97 -7.68 14.14
CA SER A 206 -15.65 -6.57 14.81
C SER A 206 -14.74 -5.36 14.98
N ASN A 207 -15.30 -4.23 15.39
CA ASN A 207 -14.57 -2.98 15.48
C ASN A 207 -13.53 -3.04 16.60
N ILE A 208 -12.35 -2.50 16.35
CA ILE A 208 -11.41 -2.12 17.41
C ILE A 208 -11.28 -0.60 17.41
N THR A 209 -11.69 0.03 18.49
CA THR A 209 -11.75 1.49 18.62
C THR A 209 -10.91 1.99 19.77
N SER A 210 -10.65 3.29 19.79
CA SER A 210 -10.00 3.98 20.89
C SER A 210 -10.66 5.31 21.13
N THR A 211 -11.18 5.51 22.33
CA THR A 211 -11.75 6.80 22.76
C THR A 211 -10.69 7.77 23.32
N GLN A 212 -9.47 7.31 23.61
CA GLN A 212 -8.41 8.09 24.27
C GLN A 212 -6.99 7.79 23.75
N ASN A 213 -6.86 7.43 22.46
CA ASN A 213 -5.58 7.17 21.78
C ASN A 213 -4.75 5.98 22.32
N GLY A 214 -5.38 4.97 22.92
CA GLY A 214 -4.80 3.66 23.21
C GLY A 214 -4.30 2.90 21.97
N ASN A 215 -3.52 1.85 22.19
CA ASN A 215 -2.73 1.18 21.15
C ASN A 215 -3.19 -0.25 20.88
N LEU A 216 -2.97 -0.70 19.64
CA LEU A 216 -3.18 -2.09 19.21
C LEU A 216 -1.90 -2.65 18.60
N THR A 217 -1.41 -3.76 19.16
CA THR A 217 -0.32 -4.55 18.58
C THR A 217 -0.81 -5.94 18.20
N ILE A 218 -0.59 -6.36 16.96
CA ILE A 218 -0.94 -7.68 16.45
C ILE A 218 0.34 -8.38 15.98
N LYS A 219 0.60 -9.58 16.47
CA LYS A 219 1.76 -10.41 16.07
C LYS A 219 1.27 -11.80 15.73
N SER A 220 1.16 -12.11 14.45
CA SER A 220 0.62 -13.38 13.97
C SER A 220 1.71 -14.29 13.43
N GLY A 221 1.64 -15.57 13.79
CA GLY A 221 2.48 -16.64 13.25
C GLY A 221 2.28 -16.89 11.76
N ASP A 222 1.10 -16.56 11.22
CA ASP A 222 0.80 -16.68 9.79
C ASP A 222 0.09 -15.46 9.19
N TRP A 223 -1.22 -15.32 9.34
CA TRP A 223 -2.00 -14.28 8.65
C TRP A 223 -2.76 -13.37 9.62
N VAL A 224 -3.12 -12.19 9.15
CA VAL A 224 -4.05 -11.27 9.83
C VAL A 224 -5.09 -10.82 8.82
N ASP A 225 -6.35 -11.17 9.03
CA ASP A 225 -7.45 -10.76 8.17
C ASP A 225 -8.40 -9.86 8.97
N ILE A 226 -8.64 -8.65 8.44
CA ILE A 226 -9.39 -7.58 9.10
C ILE A 226 -10.63 -7.26 8.27
N HIS A 227 -11.76 -7.72 8.80
CA HIS A 227 -13.07 -7.65 8.16
C HIS A 227 -13.90 -6.44 8.59
N ASN A 228 -13.45 -5.73 9.62
CA ASN A 228 -14.15 -4.56 10.17
C ASN A 228 -13.20 -3.40 10.47
N ASN A 229 -13.67 -2.38 11.19
CA ASN A 229 -12.92 -1.14 11.40
C ASN A 229 -11.85 -1.26 12.49
N ILE A 230 -10.75 -0.52 12.29
CA ILE A 230 -9.78 -0.20 13.35
C ILE A 230 -9.66 1.33 13.40
N THR A 231 -10.08 1.95 14.49
CA THR A 231 -10.06 3.42 14.65
C THR A 231 -9.43 3.81 15.99
N LEU A 232 -8.16 4.18 15.96
CA LEU A 232 -7.35 4.44 17.16
C LEU A 232 -7.08 5.93 17.41
N GLY A 233 -7.62 6.83 16.57
CA GLY A 233 -7.26 8.25 16.62
C GLY A 233 -5.77 8.42 16.33
N THR A 234 -5.02 8.99 17.28
CA THR A 234 -3.55 9.07 17.21
C THR A 234 -2.85 7.91 17.92
N GLY A 235 -3.57 6.87 18.35
CA GLY A 235 -2.99 5.64 18.88
C GLY A 235 -2.22 4.85 17.81
N PHE A 236 -1.32 3.97 18.26
CA PHE A 236 -0.48 3.15 17.37
C PHE A 236 -1.16 1.85 16.98
N LEU A 237 -1.24 1.59 15.67
CA LEU A 237 -1.52 0.29 15.07
C LEU A 237 -0.22 -0.34 14.59
N ASN A 238 0.21 -1.42 15.26
CA ASN A 238 1.37 -2.20 14.86
C ASN A 238 0.97 -3.63 14.52
N ILE A 239 1.25 -4.09 13.30
CA ILE A 239 0.94 -5.47 12.88
C ILE A 239 2.23 -6.13 12.38
N THR A 240 2.48 -7.37 12.77
CA THR A 240 3.53 -8.21 12.19
C THR A 240 2.94 -9.57 11.82
N ALA A 241 2.95 -9.93 10.54
CA ALA A 241 2.39 -11.20 10.06
C ALA A 241 3.01 -11.62 8.72
N LYS A 242 2.87 -12.89 8.31
CA LYS A 242 3.31 -13.34 6.98
C LYS A 242 2.43 -12.82 5.86
N SER A 243 1.16 -12.53 6.13
CA SER A 243 0.19 -11.91 5.21
C SER A 243 -0.79 -11.05 6.00
N VAL A 244 -1.24 -9.94 5.42
CA VAL A 244 -2.23 -9.03 6.02
C VAL A 244 -3.27 -8.67 4.99
N ALA A 245 -4.55 -8.70 5.38
CA ALA A 245 -5.65 -8.30 4.53
C ALA A 245 -6.66 -7.37 5.21
N PHE A 246 -7.08 -6.36 4.45
CA PHE A 246 -8.24 -5.52 4.73
C PHE A 246 -9.30 -5.82 3.69
N GLU A 247 -10.24 -6.71 3.99
CA GLU A 247 -11.25 -7.16 3.02
C GLU A 247 -12.53 -7.64 3.71
N GLY A 248 -13.66 -7.69 2.99
CA GLY A 248 -14.91 -8.23 3.54
C GLY A 248 -14.81 -9.72 3.88
N LYS A 249 -15.61 -10.18 4.85
CA LYS A 249 -15.61 -11.58 5.33
C LYS A 249 -16.23 -12.57 4.32
N GLU A 250 -17.23 -12.12 3.57
CA GLU A 250 -18.06 -12.99 2.74
C GLU A 250 -17.34 -13.47 1.47
N SER A 251 -17.94 -14.46 0.79
CA SER A 251 -17.50 -14.91 -0.53
C SER A 251 -17.43 -13.72 -1.50
N GLY A 252 -16.29 -13.53 -2.14
CA GLY A 252 -16.02 -12.36 -3.00
C GLY A 252 -15.46 -11.14 -2.28
N LYS A 253 -15.41 -11.16 -0.94
CA LYS A 253 -14.64 -10.22 -0.09
C LYS A 253 -15.01 -8.75 -0.24
N SER A 254 -16.20 -8.47 -0.78
CA SER A 254 -16.70 -7.13 -1.05
C SER A 254 -17.27 -6.46 0.20
N ARG A 255 -17.13 -5.14 0.29
CA ARG A 255 -17.75 -4.25 1.29
C ARG A 255 -17.74 -2.82 0.75
N VAL A 256 -18.35 -1.86 1.44
CA VAL A 256 -18.26 -0.45 1.06
C VAL A 256 -17.01 0.17 1.67
N ALA A 257 -16.20 0.88 0.87
CA ALA A 257 -14.94 1.46 1.34
C ALA A 257 -15.12 2.48 2.47
N ALA A 258 -16.18 3.29 2.40
CA ALA A 258 -16.53 4.27 3.44
C ALA A 258 -16.94 3.62 4.77
N SER A 259 -17.37 2.36 4.80
CA SER A 259 -17.73 1.65 6.03
C SER A 259 -16.60 0.77 6.58
N ALA A 260 -15.42 0.79 5.94
CA ALA A 260 -14.24 0.01 6.33
C ALA A 260 -13.05 0.96 6.53
N GLN A 261 -12.87 1.42 7.76
CA GLN A 261 -11.92 2.45 8.17
C GLN A 261 -10.77 1.83 8.95
N ILE A 262 -9.55 2.08 8.49
CA ILE A 262 -8.30 1.83 9.23
C ILE A 262 -7.67 3.19 9.53
N THR A 263 -7.91 3.70 10.73
CA THR A 263 -7.49 5.03 11.18
C THR A 263 -6.53 4.93 12.35
N ALA A 264 -5.25 5.18 12.11
CA ALA A 264 -4.21 5.12 13.14
C ALA A 264 -2.90 5.76 12.62
N GLN A 265 -1.92 5.90 13.52
CA GLN A 265 -0.52 5.96 13.14
C GLN A 265 0.14 4.60 13.38
N GLY A 266 1.28 4.31 12.77
CA GLY A 266 2.05 3.10 13.07
C GLY A 266 2.50 2.31 11.85
N THR A 267 2.91 1.06 12.09
CA THR A 267 3.56 0.23 11.06
C THR A 267 2.96 -1.18 10.98
N ILE A 268 2.62 -1.57 9.75
CA ILE A 268 2.21 -2.94 9.40
C ILE A 268 3.38 -3.59 8.66
N THR A 269 3.94 -4.65 9.23
CA THR A 269 5.14 -5.35 8.76
C THR A 269 4.78 -6.73 8.23
N ILE A 270 5.03 -6.96 6.94
CA ILE A 270 4.79 -8.23 6.28
C ILE A 270 6.09 -9.03 6.20
N THR A 271 6.04 -10.29 6.64
CA THR A 271 7.21 -11.17 6.83
C THR A 271 7.19 -12.44 5.98
N GLY A 272 6.13 -12.66 5.18
CA GLY A 272 5.94 -13.89 4.42
C GLY A 272 6.40 -13.80 2.97
N ASP A 273 7.43 -14.56 2.61
CA ASP A 273 7.88 -14.66 1.21
C ASP A 273 6.86 -15.46 0.39
N LYS A 274 6.58 -15.00 -0.84
CA LYS A 274 5.54 -15.53 -1.74
C LYS A 274 4.13 -15.47 -1.15
N ARG A 275 3.87 -14.47 -0.30
CA ARG A 275 2.54 -14.15 0.24
C ARG A 275 2.04 -12.84 -0.36
N ASP A 276 0.95 -12.32 0.20
CA ASP A 276 0.35 -11.08 -0.25
C ASP A 276 -0.06 -10.12 0.88
N PHE A 277 -0.12 -8.85 0.49
CA PHE A 277 -0.92 -7.81 1.13
C PHE A 277 -2.19 -7.61 0.33
N ARG A 278 -3.35 -7.52 1.00
CA ARG A 278 -4.64 -7.34 0.32
C ARG A 278 -5.39 -6.15 0.90
N ALA A 279 -5.92 -5.28 0.04
CA ALA A 279 -6.78 -4.18 0.41
C ALA A 279 -7.94 -4.11 -0.59
N ASN A 280 -9.16 -4.33 -0.10
CA ASN A 280 -10.36 -4.38 -0.93
C ASN A 280 -11.44 -3.52 -0.28
N ASN A 281 -11.89 -2.48 -1.00
CA ASN A 281 -12.90 -1.53 -0.56
C ASN A 281 -12.64 -1.05 0.88
N VAL A 282 -11.63 -0.20 1.05
CA VAL A 282 -11.16 0.22 2.37
C VAL A 282 -10.66 1.67 2.37
N SER A 283 -10.87 2.36 3.47
CA SER A 283 -10.29 3.66 3.77
C SER A 283 -9.07 3.48 4.69
N LEU A 284 -7.90 3.95 4.24
CA LEU A 284 -6.66 3.96 5.01
C LEU A 284 -6.34 5.40 5.41
N ASN A 285 -6.38 5.67 6.71
CA ASN A 285 -6.29 7.02 7.27
C ASN A 285 -5.09 7.11 8.20
N GLY A 286 -4.00 7.69 7.70
CA GLY A 286 -2.77 7.88 8.48
C GLY A 286 -2.86 9.14 9.35
N THR A 287 -2.97 8.98 10.67
CA THR A 287 -2.94 10.09 11.63
C THR A 287 -1.50 10.37 12.08
N GLY A 288 -1.24 11.50 12.75
CA GLY A 288 0.09 11.81 13.31
C GLY A 288 1.22 11.68 12.28
N ASN A 289 2.17 10.77 12.54
CA ASN A 289 3.30 10.48 11.64
C ASN A 289 2.93 9.64 10.40
N GLY A 290 1.68 9.20 10.28
CA GLY A 290 1.16 8.39 9.18
C GLY A 290 1.09 6.89 9.46
N LEU A 291 0.51 6.17 8.50
CA LEU A 291 0.38 4.71 8.49
C LEU A 291 1.29 4.12 7.41
N SER A 292 2.20 3.24 7.81
CA SER A 292 3.16 2.60 6.91
C SER A 292 2.93 1.10 6.82
N ILE A 293 2.72 0.57 5.62
CA ILE A 293 2.71 -0.85 5.31
C ILE A 293 4.04 -1.19 4.67
N ILE A 294 4.86 -2.01 5.32
CA ILE A 294 6.22 -2.36 4.88
C ILE A 294 6.38 -3.86 4.73
N SER A 295 7.24 -4.28 3.80
CA SER A 295 7.64 -5.68 3.61
C SER A 295 9.10 -5.90 3.99
N THR A 296 9.40 -7.01 4.67
CA THR A 296 10.78 -7.44 4.97
C THR A 296 11.27 -8.57 4.06
N VAL A 297 10.41 -9.02 3.14
CA VAL A 297 10.64 -10.13 2.21
C VAL A 297 10.87 -9.63 0.80
N ASN A 298 11.38 -10.51 -0.07
CA ASN A 298 11.77 -10.15 -1.43
C ASN A 298 10.66 -10.45 -2.46
N ASN A 299 9.79 -11.41 -2.15
CA ASN A 299 8.76 -11.88 -3.08
C ASN A 299 7.36 -11.66 -2.51
N LEU A 300 6.91 -10.40 -2.44
CA LEU A 300 5.56 -10.04 -2.00
C LEU A 300 4.68 -9.61 -3.18
N SER A 301 3.45 -10.10 -3.22
CA SER A 301 2.38 -9.56 -4.08
C SER A 301 1.52 -8.55 -3.31
N HIS A 302 1.02 -7.53 -3.98
CA HIS A 302 -0.03 -6.67 -3.44
C HIS A 302 -1.27 -6.84 -4.31
N LYS A 303 -2.44 -6.91 -3.69
CA LYS A 303 -3.73 -6.94 -4.37
C LYS A 303 -4.57 -5.80 -3.81
N LEU A 304 -4.73 -4.75 -4.60
CA LEU A 304 -5.59 -3.63 -4.26
C LEU A 304 -6.78 -3.64 -5.21
N ASP A 305 -7.98 -3.70 -4.65
CA ASP A 305 -9.22 -3.95 -5.38
C ASP A 305 -10.31 -2.95 -4.95
N GLY A 306 -11.16 -2.55 -5.89
CA GLY A 306 -12.33 -1.71 -5.62
C GLY A 306 -11.99 -0.25 -5.29
N GLU A 307 -12.76 0.36 -4.39
CA GLU A 307 -12.56 1.74 -3.96
C GLU A 307 -11.57 1.82 -2.79
N ILE A 308 -10.57 2.69 -2.88
CA ILE A 308 -9.61 2.95 -1.82
C ILE A 308 -9.67 4.43 -1.46
N ASN A 309 -9.92 4.74 -0.19
CA ASN A 309 -9.94 6.12 0.31
C ASN A 309 -8.71 6.38 1.16
N ILE A 310 -8.09 7.55 1.02
CA ILE A 310 -6.88 7.94 1.74
C ILE A 310 -7.09 9.29 2.42
N SER A 311 -6.70 9.37 3.68
CA SER A 311 -6.47 10.62 4.40
C SER A 311 -5.15 10.61 5.16
N GLY A 312 -4.55 11.79 5.33
CA GLY A 312 -3.23 11.95 5.93
C GLY A 312 -2.12 11.28 5.14
N ASN A 313 -1.09 10.77 5.83
CA ASN A 313 0.08 10.16 5.19
C ASN A 313 -0.02 8.63 5.22
N VAL A 314 -0.12 8.00 4.04
CA VAL A 314 -0.17 6.55 3.89
C VAL A 314 0.89 6.06 2.91
N THR A 315 1.70 5.09 3.33
CA THR A 315 2.75 4.50 2.49
C THR A 315 2.62 2.98 2.44
N ILE A 316 2.66 2.41 1.24
CA ILE A 316 2.86 0.97 1.01
C ILE A 316 4.24 0.81 0.39
N ASN A 317 5.18 0.17 1.09
CA ASN A 317 6.56 0.00 0.68
C ASN A 317 7.01 -1.46 0.65
N HIS A 318 7.30 -1.94 -0.55
CA HIS A 318 8.04 -3.17 -0.77
C HIS A 318 9.35 -2.86 -1.50
N THR A 319 10.40 -2.74 -0.70
CA THR A 319 11.78 -2.63 -1.13
C THR A 319 12.51 -3.92 -0.80
N THR A 320 13.00 -4.62 -1.82
CA THR A 320 13.71 -5.89 -1.58
C THR A 320 15.06 -5.64 -0.94
N ARG A 321 15.64 -6.69 -0.33
CA ARG A 321 17.03 -6.64 0.14
C ARG A 321 17.99 -6.43 -1.04
N HIS A 322 19.16 -5.89 -0.74
CA HIS A 322 20.20 -5.66 -1.72
C HIS A 322 20.78 -7.00 -2.25
N ASN A 323 21.19 -7.04 -3.52
CA ASN A 323 21.89 -8.17 -4.15
C ASN A 323 21.16 -9.53 -4.11
N ILE A 324 19.82 -9.52 -4.05
CA ILE A 324 19.02 -10.74 -4.11
C ILE A 324 18.97 -11.31 -5.53
N GLU A 325 18.93 -12.63 -5.63
CA GLU A 325 18.81 -13.34 -6.91
C GLU A 325 17.52 -12.98 -7.65
N PHE A 326 17.62 -12.74 -8.94
CA PHE A 326 16.53 -12.22 -9.78
C PHE A 326 15.28 -13.12 -9.80
N TRP A 327 15.44 -14.44 -9.64
CA TRP A 327 14.32 -15.39 -9.59
C TRP A 327 13.59 -15.42 -8.23
N ARG A 328 14.10 -14.70 -7.22
CA ARG A 328 13.47 -14.53 -5.90
C ARG A 328 12.65 -13.24 -5.80
N THR A 329 12.61 -12.42 -6.84
CA THR A 329 11.92 -11.13 -6.88
C THR A 329 10.97 -11.09 -8.07
N THR A 330 9.99 -11.99 -8.11
CA THR A 330 9.17 -12.18 -9.32
C THR A 330 7.72 -11.76 -9.16
N ALA A 331 7.15 -11.77 -7.95
CA ALA A 331 5.72 -11.52 -7.73
C ALA A 331 5.29 -10.13 -8.19
N ASN A 332 4.31 -10.08 -9.09
CA ASN A 332 3.66 -8.86 -9.49
C ASN A 332 2.75 -8.31 -8.38
N SER A 333 2.49 -7.01 -8.46
CA SER A 333 1.41 -6.36 -7.73
C SER A 333 0.25 -6.08 -8.69
N TYR A 334 -0.97 -6.22 -8.21
CA TYR A 334 -2.21 -6.05 -8.96
C TYR A 334 -2.96 -4.86 -8.40
N TRP A 335 -3.15 -3.86 -9.25
CA TRP A 335 -3.83 -2.62 -8.95
C TRP A 335 -5.15 -2.62 -9.71
N ASN A 336 -6.16 -3.22 -9.10
CA ASN A 336 -7.52 -3.34 -9.60
C ASN A 336 -8.45 -2.30 -8.94
N VAL A 337 -7.89 -1.15 -8.57
CA VAL A 337 -8.58 -0.05 -7.87
C VAL A 337 -9.43 0.73 -8.87
N THR A 338 -10.75 0.71 -8.68
CA THR A 338 -11.71 1.44 -9.52
C THR A 338 -11.70 2.94 -9.21
N SER A 339 -11.51 3.29 -7.94
CA SER A 339 -11.40 4.68 -7.48
C SER A 339 -10.39 4.78 -6.34
N LEU A 340 -9.37 5.60 -6.50
CA LEU A 340 -8.50 6.06 -5.43
C LEU A 340 -8.89 7.49 -5.07
N ASN A 341 -9.49 7.69 -3.91
CA ASN A 341 -9.90 9.01 -3.42
C ASN A 341 -8.89 9.49 -2.37
N VAL A 342 -8.22 10.61 -2.63
CA VAL A 342 -7.24 11.20 -1.71
C VAL A 342 -7.76 12.56 -1.25
N GLN A 343 -8.02 12.66 0.05
CA GLN A 343 -8.54 13.88 0.70
C GLN A 343 -7.52 15.02 0.64
N GLY A 344 -7.95 16.24 0.97
CA GLY A 344 -7.08 17.41 1.06
C GLY A 344 -5.88 17.18 2.00
N ASP A 345 -4.75 17.83 1.70
CA ASP A 345 -3.51 17.79 2.47
C ASP A 345 -3.02 16.37 2.80
N SER A 346 -3.31 15.40 1.92
CA SER A 346 -3.01 13.98 2.12
C SER A 346 -2.02 13.47 1.08
N LYS A 347 -1.26 12.44 1.45
CA LYS A 347 -0.27 11.83 0.57
C LYS A 347 -0.37 10.31 0.60
N PHE A 348 -0.52 9.72 -0.58
CA PHE A 348 -0.41 8.29 -0.78
C PHE A 348 0.87 7.95 -1.53
N THR A 349 1.67 7.01 -1.02
CA THR A 349 2.89 6.54 -1.69
C THR A 349 2.89 5.02 -1.83
N PHE A 350 3.08 4.52 -3.06
CA PHE A 350 3.25 3.10 -3.35
C PHE A 350 4.64 2.82 -3.92
N ILE A 351 5.42 1.98 -3.25
CA ILE A 351 6.78 1.63 -3.64
C ILE A 351 6.87 0.14 -3.93
N LYS A 352 7.26 -0.20 -5.17
CA LYS A 352 7.60 -1.56 -5.60
C LYS A 352 9.00 -1.50 -6.19
N TYR A 353 10.00 -1.80 -5.37
CA TYR A 353 11.40 -1.55 -5.69
C TYR A 353 12.27 -2.79 -5.50
N VAL A 354 12.76 -3.35 -6.62
CA VAL A 354 13.77 -4.41 -6.59
C VAL A 354 15.17 -3.81 -6.49
N ASN A 355 15.78 -3.93 -5.32
CA ASN A 355 17.13 -3.45 -5.02
C ASN A 355 18.21 -4.46 -5.43
N SER A 356 18.23 -4.92 -6.69
CA SER A 356 19.26 -5.86 -7.15
C SER A 356 19.63 -5.62 -8.60
N ALA A 357 20.92 -5.73 -8.88
CA ALA A 357 21.49 -5.72 -10.24
C ALA A 357 21.72 -7.14 -10.79
N ARG A 358 21.51 -8.19 -9.98
CA ARG A 358 21.61 -9.58 -10.42
C ARG A 358 20.57 -9.83 -11.50
N ASN A 359 20.98 -10.47 -12.58
CA ASN A 359 20.17 -10.60 -13.78
C ASN A 359 20.23 -11.98 -14.42
N GLY A 360 19.19 -12.31 -15.18
CA GLY A 360 19.08 -13.56 -15.93
C GLY A 360 17.66 -13.86 -16.37
N ASN A 361 17.47 -15.06 -16.92
CA ASN A 361 16.17 -15.54 -17.40
C ASN A 361 15.34 -16.13 -16.24
N THR A 362 14.18 -15.56 -15.94
CA THR A 362 13.25 -16.10 -14.93
C THR A 362 12.36 -17.23 -15.45
N GLY A 363 12.49 -17.61 -16.73
CA GLY A 363 11.66 -18.58 -17.42
C GLY A 363 10.26 -18.02 -17.67
N ASN A 364 9.24 -18.65 -17.10
CA ASN A 364 7.85 -18.20 -17.21
C ASN A 364 7.39 -17.35 -16.01
N ARG A 365 8.30 -17.01 -15.08
CA ARG A 365 7.94 -16.20 -13.91
C ARG A 365 7.83 -14.73 -14.30
N ASP A 366 7.07 -14.01 -13.49
CA ASP A 366 6.88 -12.58 -13.58
C ASP A 366 8.14 -11.79 -13.17
N LEU A 367 8.06 -10.46 -13.26
CA LEU A 367 9.22 -9.55 -13.21
C LEU A 367 9.09 -8.49 -12.09
N ALA A 368 8.34 -8.80 -11.04
CA ALA A 368 8.03 -7.88 -9.94
C ALA A 368 7.42 -6.55 -10.39
N GLY A 369 6.55 -6.62 -11.39
CA GLY A 369 5.86 -5.48 -11.96
C GLY A 369 4.62 -5.02 -11.18
N VAL A 370 3.90 -4.07 -11.77
CA VAL A 370 2.61 -3.56 -11.30
C VAL A 370 1.63 -3.55 -12.48
N ILE A 371 0.50 -4.22 -12.30
CA ILE A 371 -0.53 -4.38 -13.34
C ILE A 371 -1.75 -3.56 -12.93
N PHE A 372 -2.03 -2.49 -13.67
CA PHE A 372 -3.17 -1.61 -13.48
C PHE A 372 -4.35 -2.13 -14.33
N ASN A 373 -5.31 -2.80 -13.69
CA ASN A 373 -6.40 -3.50 -14.39
C ASN A 373 -7.69 -3.56 -13.57
N THR A 374 -8.64 -2.70 -13.89
CA THR A 374 -9.97 -2.63 -13.29
C THR A 374 -11.02 -3.45 -14.05
N ARG A 375 -10.59 -4.45 -14.85
CA ARG A 375 -11.47 -5.34 -15.63
C ARG A 375 -12.45 -4.55 -16.51
N ASP A 376 -11.89 -3.80 -17.45
CA ASP A 376 -12.60 -2.96 -18.43
C ASP A 376 -13.28 -1.69 -17.88
N LEU A 377 -13.30 -1.46 -16.56
CA LEU A 377 -13.70 -0.18 -15.97
C LEU A 377 -12.60 0.89 -16.12
N THR A 378 -12.95 2.15 -15.87
CA THR A 378 -11.97 3.24 -15.75
C THR A 378 -11.41 3.28 -14.32
N MET A 379 -10.10 3.46 -14.21
CA MET A 379 -9.41 3.73 -12.95
C MET A 379 -9.42 5.22 -12.66
N ASN A 380 -10.07 5.61 -11.56
CA ASN A 380 -10.22 7.02 -11.19
C ASN A 380 -9.25 7.39 -10.08
N PHE A 381 -8.45 8.43 -10.30
CA PHE A 381 -7.64 9.10 -9.29
C PHE A 381 -8.31 10.42 -8.94
N ASN A 382 -9.05 10.44 -7.84
CA ASN A 382 -9.70 11.64 -7.32
C ASN A 382 -8.80 12.24 -6.23
N VAL A 383 -7.89 13.12 -6.64
CA VAL A 383 -6.85 13.67 -5.77
C VAL A 383 -7.12 15.14 -5.53
N SER A 384 -7.43 15.48 -4.28
CA SER A 384 -7.74 16.86 -3.88
C SER A 384 -6.55 17.81 -4.10
N LYS A 385 -6.84 19.09 -4.32
CA LYS A 385 -5.82 20.14 -4.39
C LYS A 385 -4.92 20.11 -3.14
N GLY A 386 -3.61 20.22 -3.35
CA GLY A 386 -2.60 20.13 -2.28
C GLY A 386 -2.14 18.70 -1.95
N SER A 387 -2.83 17.68 -2.50
CA SER A 387 -2.55 16.27 -2.23
C SER A 387 -1.80 15.59 -3.36
N SER A 388 -1.15 14.45 -3.05
CA SER A 388 -0.40 13.69 -4.05
C SER A 388 -0.53 12.17 -3.93
N VAL A 389 -0.40 11.52 -5.09
CA VAL A 389 -0.27 10.08 -5.25
C VAL A 389 1.05 9.80 -5.95
N ASP A 390 1.96 9.09 -5.30
CA ASP A 390 3.29 8.80 -5.81
C ASP A 390 3.51 7.28 -5.96
N PHE A 391 3.81 6.82 -7.17
CA PHE A 391 4.28 5.46 -7.44
C PHE A 391 5.78 5.47 -7.74
N ILE A 392 6.55 4.67 -7.00
CA ILE A 392 7.99 4.47 -7.21
C ILE A 392 8.24 3.02 -7.59
N LEU A 393 8.62 2.81 -8.84
CA LEU A 393 8.58 1.50 -9.49
C LEU A 393 9.98 1.11 -9.99
N LYS A 394 10.45 -0.07 -9.62
CA LYS A 394 11.66 -0.69 -10.18
C LYS A 394 11.47 -2.20 -10.25
N SER A 395 11.33 -2.72 -11.47
CA SER A 395 11.15 -4.14 -11.73
C SER A 395 12.42 -4.92 -11.41
N ALA A 396 12.33 -6.25 -11.41
CA ALA A 396 13.51 -7.10 -11.38
C ALA A 396 14.43 -6.81 -12.58
N ALA A 397 15.75 -6.87 -12.38
CA ALA A 397 16.74 -6.83 -13.46
C ALA A 397 16.76 -8.18 -14.20
N ALA A 398 15.61 -8.65 -14.70
CA ALA A 398 15.46 -9.98 -15.26
C ALA A 398 14.60 -9.94 -16.52
N TYR A 399 14.71 -10.98 -17.36
CA TYR A 399 13.84 -11.16 -18.52
C TYR A 399 13.12 -12.50 -18.44
N ASN A 400 11.95 -12.59 -19.06
CA ASN A 400 11.15 -13.81 -19.09
C ASN A 400 10.86 -14.24 -20.53
N ASN A 401 10.46 -15.50 -20.71
CA ASN A 401 10.15 -16.07 -22.02
C ASN A 401 8.90 -15.45 -22.66
N ARG A 402 8.01 -14.85 -21.84
CA ARG A 402 6.79 -14.18 -22.30
C ARG A 402 7.05 -12.81 -22.91
N LYS A 403 8.24 -12.23 -22.69
CA LYS A 403 8.64 -10.88 -23.13
C LYS A 403 7.65 -9.81 -22.68
N GLU A 404 7.04 -10.00 -21.52
CA GLU A 404 6.08 -9.06 -20.95
C GLU A 404 6.80 -7.84 -20.37
N THR A 405 6.21 -6.67 -20.59
CA THR A 405 6.59 -5.45 -19.89
C THR A 405 6.14 -5.54 -18.43
N PRO A 406 7.00 -5.26 -17.44
CA PRO A 406 6.64 -5.42 -16.02
C PRO A 406 5.51 -4.49 -15.59
N PHE A 407 5.48 -3.26 -16.08
CA PHE A 407 4.43 -2.30 -15.74
C PHE A 407 3.43 -2.18 -16.87
N ARG A 408 2.14 -2.36 -16.58
CA ARG A 408 1.09 -2.38 -17.61
C ARG A 408 -0.15 -1.64 -17.15
N PHE A 409 -0.62 -0.73 -18.00
CA PHE A 409 -1.94 -0.11 -17.89
C PHE A 409 -2.89 -0.79 -18.87
N LEU A 410 -3.85 -1.54 -18.33
CA LEU A 410 -4.82 -2.32 -19.11
C LEU A 410 -6.22 -1.68 -19.11
N SER A 411 -6.41 -0.64 -18.31
CA SER A 411 -7.67 0.08 -18.12
C SER A 411 -7.50 1.57 -18.40
N ASN A 412 -8.58 2.22 -18.82
CA ASN A 412 -8.60 3.67 -18.98
C ASN A 412 -8.33 4.37 -17.65
N ILE A 413 -7.82 5.60 -17.70
CA ILE A 413 -7.43 6.37 -16.53
C ILE A 413 -8.17 7.71 -16.53
N SER A 414 -8.71 8.09 -15.38
CA SER A 414 -9.21 9.44 -15.11
C SER A 414 -8.48 10.03 -13.90
N VAL A 415 -8.06 11.29 -13.99
CA VAL A 415 -7.42 12.05 -12.90
C VAL A 415 -8.16 13.37 -12.74
N ALA A 416 -8.63 13.67 -11.52
CA ALA A 416 -9.39 14.88 -11.21
C ALA A 416 -9.17 15.34 -9.76
N GLY A 417 -9.62 16.55 -9.44
CA GLY A 417 -9.66 17.10 -8.07
C GLY A 417 -8.61 18.19 -7.77
N GLY A 418 -7.72 18.49 -8.72
CA GLY A 418 -6.72 19.56 -8.61
C GLY A 418 -5.40 19.15 -7.94
N GLY A 419 -5.26 17.89 -7.52
CA GLY A 419 -4.01 17.32 -7.01
C GLY A 419 -3.14 16.67 -8.09
N SER A 420 -2.10 15.96 -7.64
CA SER A 420 -1.06 15.39 -8.54
C SER A 420 -0.94 13.87 -8.41
N VAL A 421 -0.86 13.19 -9.55
CA VAL A 421 -0.52 11.76 -9.65
C VAL A 421 0.81 11.62 -10.37
N ASN A 422 1.80 10.99 -9.73
CA ASN A 422 3.13 10.78 -10.27
C ASN A 422 3.45 9.28 -10.31
N ILE A 423 3.86 8.79 -11.47
CA ILE A 423 4.30 7.40 -11.65
C ILE A 423 5.72 7.41 -12.17
N ASN A 424 6.66 7.01 -11.33
CA ASN A 424 8.08 7.06 -11.63
C ASN A 424 8.67 5.65 -11.73
N GLU A 425 9.02 5.25 -12.94
CA GLU A 425 9.81 4.05 -13.21
C GLU A 425 11.31 4.37 -13.18
N LEU A 426 11.99 3.82 -12.18
CA LEU A 426 13.41 4.01 -11.97
C LEU A 426 14.27 3.17 -12.91
N ALA A 427 15.54 3.57 -13.02
CA ALA A 427 16.50 2.99 -13.94
C ALA A 427 16.68 1.47 -13.78
N ASN A 428 16.65 0.77 -14.91
CA ASN A 428 16.98 -0.65 -15.02
C ASN A 428 17.64 -0.90 -16.40
N LEU A 429 18.78 -1.59 -16.38
CA LEU A 429 19.61 -1.85 -17.56
C LEU A 429 19.16 -3.10 -18.33
N THR A 430 18.54 -4.07 -17.64
CA THR A 430 18.22 -5.38 -18.21
C THR A 430 16.81 -5.41 -18.78
N ASN A 431 15.85 -4.84 -18.04
CA ASN A 431 14.44 -4.86 -18.41
C ASN A 431 13.71 -3.61 -17.87
N GLY A 432 12.39 -3.54 -18.01
CA GLY A 432 11.58 -2.41 -17.59
C GLY A 432 10.62 -1.98 -18.70
N GLY A 433 10.23 -0.71 -18.65
CA GLY A 433 9.27 -0.07 -19.51
C GLY A 433 7.84 -0.15 -18.94
N ILE A 434 6.98 0.69 -19.50
CA ILE A 434 5.55 0.75 -19.23
C ILE A 434 4.79 0.49 -20.53
N GLU A 435 3.91 -0.51 -20.52
CA GLU A 435 2.98 -0.76 -21.63
C GLU A 435 1.62 -0.12 -21.33
N MET A 436 1.13 0.69 -22.27
CA MET A 436 -0.19 1.30 -22.25
C MET A 436 -1.08 0.56 -23.25
N LYS A 437 -1.99 -0.26 -22.72
CA LYS A 437 -3.01 -1.02 -23.48
C LYS A 437 -4.42 -0.53 -23.11
N LEU A 438 -4.59 0.79 -23.14
CA LEU A 438 -5.82 1.51 -22.81
C LEU A 438 -6.19 2.46 -23.96
N GLY A 439 -7.44 2.92 -23.98
CA GLY A 439 -7.95 3.80 -25.04
C GLY A 439 -8.10 5.27 -24.62
N LEU A 440 -8.13 5.55 -23.32
CA LEU A 440 -8.36 6.90 -22.79
C LEU A 440 -7.52 7.20 -21.54
N ILE A 441 -6.87 8.37 -21.55
CA ILE A 441 -6.40 9.09 -20.36
C ILE A 441 -7.16 10.42 -20.32
N ASN A 442 -7.83 10.68 -19.21
CA ASN A 442 -8.54 11.94 -18.96
C ASN A 442 -7.98 12.63 -17.72
N VAL A 443 -7.52 13.86 -17.85
CA VAL A 443 -7.01 14.71 -16.76
C VAL A 443 -7.81 15.99 -16.75
N SER A 444 -8.40 16.33 -15.60
CA SER A 444 -9.36 17.44 -15.49
C SER A 444 -9.25 18.19 -14.17
N ASN A 445 -9.95 19.32 -14.06
CA ASN A 445 -10.09 20.10 -12.82
C ASN A 445 -8.76 20.62 -12.25
N GLY A 446 -7.83 21.06 -13.10
CA GLY A 446 -6.53 21.59 -12.65
C GLY A 446 -5.56 20.52 -12.16
N SER A 447 -5.81 19.24 -12.44
CA SER A 447 -4.97 18.14 -11.99
C SER A 447 -3.68 18.00 -12.80
N ASN A 448 -2.69 17.33 -12.20
CA ASN A 448 -1.46 16.94 -12.88
C ASN A 448 -1.33 15.41 -12.91
N PHE A 449 -1.06 14.85 -14.09
CA PHE A 449 -0.71 13.45 -14.22
C PHE A 449 0.62 13.28 -14.95
N THR A 450 1.61 12.73 -14.25
CA THR A 450 2.98 12.59 -14.74
C THR A 450 3.40 11.13 -14.71
N LEU A 451 3.85 10.62 -15.85
CA LEU A 451 4.55 9.35 -15.95
C LEU A 451 5.98 9.61 -16.41
N THR A 452 6.94 9.20 -15.58
CA THR A 452 8.37 9.26 -15.89
C THR A 452 8.97 7.87 -15.92
N SER A 453 9.94 7.67 -16.81
CA SER A 453 10.74 6.45 -16.83
C SER A 453 12.22 6.79 -17.05
N ASN A 454 13.10 5.97 -16.48
CA ASN A 454 14.55 6.05 -16.63
C ASN A 454 15.18 4.74 -17.15
N VAL A 455 14.39 3.82 -17.73
CA VAL A 455 14.90 2.53 -18.21
C VAL A 455 15.80 2.67 -19.43
N ARG A 456 16.70 1.70 -19.65
CA ARG A 456 17.71 1.76 -20.74
C ARG A 456 17.70 0.57 -21.67
N GLY A 457 17.35 -0.61 -21.17
CA GLY A 457 17.35 -1.85 -21.95
C GLY A 457 16.11 -2.07 -22.82
N LYS A 458 15.06 -1.25 -22.66
CA LYS A 458 13.75 -1.37 -23.31
C LYS A 458 13.18 -0.01 -23.66
N ASP A 459 12.18 -0.01 -24.55
CA ASP A 459 11.35 1.16 -24.79
C ASP A 459 10.71 1.59 -23.45
N ALA A 460 10.81 2.88 -23.09
CA ALA A 460 10.29 3.38 -21.82
C ALA A 460 8.76 3.34 -21.79
N PHE A 461 8.12 3.74 -22.88
CA PHE A 461 6.68 3.68 -23.04
C PHE A 461 6.32 3.01 -24.38
N LYS A 462 5.46 2.00 -24.31
CA LYS A 462 4.88 1.33 -25.48
C LYS A 462 3.37 1.54 -25.46
N ILE A 463 2.83 2.20 -26.49
CA ILE A 463 1.38 2.40 -26.64
C ILE A 463 0.87 1.38 -27.66
N SER A 464 0.04 0.45 -27.20
CA SER A 464 -0.36 -0.75 -27.94
C SER A 464 -1.78 -0.67 -28.51
N LYS A 465 -2.49 0.46 -28.35
CA LYS A 465 -3.82 0.75 -28.90
C LYS A 465 -3.92 2.22 -29.31
N ASP A 466 -4.91 2.56 -30.12
CA ASP A 466 -5.28 3.96 -30.32
C ASP A 466 -5.62 4.59 -28.96
N LEU A 467 -5.09 5.78 -28.72
CA LEU A 467 -5.14 6.43 -27.41
C LEU A 467 -5.58 7.88 -27.54
N THR A 468 -6.63 8.22 -26.79
CA THR A 468 -7.03 9.60 -26.56
C THR A 468 -6.45 10.08 -25.24
N ILE A 469 -5.81 11.25 -25.26
CA ILE A 469 -5.30 11.95 -24.08
C ILE A 469 -6.03 13.29 -24.00
N ASN A 470 -6.93 13.41 -23.03
CA ASN A 470 -7.58 14.67 -22.70
C ASN A 470 -6.94 15.28 -21.45
N ALA A 471 -6.47 16.52 -21.52
CA ALA A 471 -5.92 17.27 -20.39
C ALA A 471 -6.63 18.62 -20.19
N THR A 472 -7.92 18.72 -20.50
CA THR A 472 -8.71 19.96 -20.35
C THR A 472 -8.47 20.65 -19.01
N ASP A 473 -8.05 21.92 -19.07
CA ASP A 473 -7.68 22.77 -17.92
C ASP A 473 -6.67 22.12 -16.95
N SER A 474 -5.80 21.23 -17.46
CA SER A 474 -4.94 20.35 -16.67
C SER A 474 -3.61 20.08 -17.38
N ASN A 475 -2.74 19.28 -16.75
CA ASN A 475 -1.43 18.91 -17.31
C ASN A 475 -1.24 17.40 -17.36
N PHE A 476 -0.81 16.89 -18.53
CA PHE A 476 -0.36 15.51 -18.71
C PHE A 476 1.09 15.46 -19.19
N THR A 477 1.90 14.59 -18.59
CA THR A 477 3.29 14.36 -18.99
C THR A 477 3.58 12.88 -19.13
N LEU A 478 4.14 12.48 -20.28
CA LEU A 478 4.66 11.16 -20.56
C LEU A 478 6.10 11.28 -21.06
N LYS A 479 7.08 11.07 -20.17
CA LYS A 479 8.46 11.49 -20.43
C LYS A 479 9.51 10.48 -19.99
N GLN A 480 10.46 10.15 -20.88
CA GLN A 480 11.72 9.55 -20.44
C GLN A 480 12.62 10.68 -19.93
N SER A 481 12.80 10.75 -18.61
CA SER A 481 13.56 11.82 -17.94
C SER A 481 15.02 11.42 -17.76
N LYS A 482 15.93 12.40 -17.79
CA LYS A 482 17.31 12.18 -17.39
C LYS A 482 17.39 11.87 -15.89
N ASP A 483 18.27 10.96 -15.52
CA ASP A 483 18.66 10.68 -14.13
C ASP A 483 20.17 10.95 -13.93
N ALA A 484 20.70 10.58 -12.76
CA ALA A 484 22.11 10.78 -12.42
C ALA A 484 23.07 9.79 -13.12
N PHE A 485 22.57 8.77 -13.83
CA PHE A 485 23.42 7.76 -14.47
C PHE A 485 23.90 8.24 -15.84
N GLU A 486 25.20 8.04 -16.11
CA GLU A 486 25.84 8.54 -17.34
C GLU A 486 25.52 7.74 -18.60
N ASN A 487 24.95 6.54 -18.46
CA ASN A 487 24.60 5.70 -19.62
C ASN A 487 23.42 6.29 -20.41
N GLY A 488 23.57 6.37 -21.73
CA GLY A 488 22.53 6.90 -22.62
C GLY A 488 21.30 6.00 -22.81
N TYR A 489 20.23 6.55 -23.39
CA TYR A 489 19.01 5.81 -23.73
C TYR A 489 19.04 5.35 -25.19
N GLY A 490 19.37 4.08 -25.40
CA GLY A 490 19.45 3.47 -26.74
C GLY A 490 18.11 3.07 -27.36
N GLN A 491 17.08 2.86 -26.53
CA GLN A 491 15.73 2.51 -26.95
C GLN A 491 14.83 3.74 -27.04
N LYS A 492 13.55 3.56 -27.37
CA LYS A 492 12.63 4.68 -27.54
C LYS A 492 12.06 5.16 -26.21
N ALA A 493 11.94 6.48 -26.05
CA ALA A 493 11.13 7.06 -24.98
C ALA A 493 9.67 6.64 -25.15
N ILE A 494 9.11 6.92 -26.32
CA ILE A 494 7.75 6.48 -26.68
C ILE A 494 7.81 5.73 -27.99
N LYS A 495 7.10 4.59 -28.05
CA LYS A 495 6.93 3.80 -29.26
C LYS A 495 5.47 3.44 -29.47
N THR A 496 4.94 3.86 -30.61
CA THR A 496 3.58 3.52 -31.04
C THR A 496 3.49 3.43 -32.56
N SER A 497 2.66 2.51 -33.04
CA SER A 497 2.15 2.49 -34.42
C SER A 497 0.67 2.82 -34.48
N ASN A 498 0.07 3.15 -33.34
CA ASN A 498 -1.34 3.45 -33.18
C ASN A 498 -1.56 4.96 -33.15
N ASN A 499 -2.80 5.38 -33.39
CA ASN A 499 -3.17 6.78 -33.47
C ASN A 499 -3.22 7.42 -32.08
N LEU A 500 -2.84 8.69 -32.01
CA LEU A 500 -2.98 9.53 -30.83
C LEU A 500 -3.93 10.69 -31.11
N THR A 501 -4.91 10.89 -30.23
CA THR A 501 -5.74 12.10 -30.21
C THR A 501 -5.43 12.87 -28.94
N LEU A 502 -5.00 14.12 -29.08
CA LEU A 502 -4.55 14.97 -27.98
C LEU A 502 -5.50 16.16 -27.85
N SER A 503 -6.12 16.33 -26.68
CA SER A 503 -7.20 17.31 -26.48
C SER A 503 -7.04 18.05 -25.16
N GLY A 504 -7.23 19.38 -25.15
CA GLY A 504 -7.31 20.22 -23.94
C GLY A 504 -6.00 20.41 -23.15
N GLY A 505 -5.85 21.57 -22.52
CA GLY A 505 -4.77 21.91 -21.58
C GLY A 505 -3.36 21.67 -22.12
N ASN A 506 -2.44 21.23 -21.26
CA ASN A 506 -1.02 21.07 -21.60
C ASN A 506 -0.59 19.60 -21.60
N ILE A 507 0.01 19.16 -22.70
CA ILE A 507 0.46 17.78 -22.91
C ILE A 507 1.94 17.80 -23.27
N THR A 508 2.77 17.10 -22.51
CA THR A 508 4.21 16.92 -22.79
C THR A 508 4.53 15.46 -23.05
N LEU A 509 5.13 15.17 -24.21
CA LEU A 509 5.51 13.82 -24.64
C LEU A 509 7.00 13.76 -24.99
N GLY A 510 7.59 12.57 -24.93
CA GLY A 510 8.92 12.29 -25.48
C GLY A 510 9.98 12.11 -24.40
N GLY A 511 11.14 12.73 -24.54
CA GLY A 511 12.16 12.62 -23.51
C GLY A 511 13.47 13.35 -23.74
N GLN A 512 14.33 13.19 -22.74
CA GLN A 512 15.70 13.69 -22.74
C GLN A 512 16.65 12.55 -23.05
N ASN A 513 17.57 12.79 -23.98
CA ASN A 513 18.55 11.82 -24.44
C ASN A 513 17.92 10.54 -25.03
N SER A 514 16.71 10.66 -25.57
CA SER A 514 15.92 9.54 -26.07
C SER A 514 15.16 9.91 -27.35
N SER A 515 15.07 8.97 -28.28
CA SER A 515 14.26 9.12 -29.50
C SER A 515 12.83 8.64 -29.26
N SER A 516 11.85 9.14 -30.03
CA SER A 516 10.47 8.65 -29.99
C SER A 516 9.98 8.28 -31.38
N ASP A 517 9.17 7.22 -31.47
CA ASP A 517 8.58 6.74 -32.72
C ASP A 517 7.05 6.76 -32.59
N PHE A 518 6.42 7.75 -33.23
CA PHE A 518 4.98 7.93 -33.35
C PHE A 518 4.54 7.59 -34.78
N LYS A 519 4.54 6.31 -35.15
CA LYS A 519 4.26 5.89 -36.54
C LYS A 519 2.79 6.00 -36.95
N GLY A 520 1.87 6.00 -35.98
CA GLY A 520 0.46 6.28 -36.23
C GLY A 520 0.20 7.77 -36.47
N ASN A 521 -1.06 8.13 -36.76
CA ASN A 521 -1.44 9.53 -36.93
C ASN A 521 -1.56 10.21 -35.57
N ILE A 522 -1.13 11.48 -35.48
CA ILE A 522 -1.42 12.32 -34.32
C ILE A 522 -2.38 13.42 -34.73
N THR A 523 -3.49 13.55 -34.01
CA THR A 523 -4.42 14.67 -34.10
C THR A 523 -4.36 15.49 -32.82
N ILE A 524 -4.17 16.79 -32.95
CA ILE A 524 -4.16 17.74 -31.84
C ILE A 524 -5.39 18.64 -31.98
N ASP A 525 -6.29 18.57 -31.02
CA ASP A 525 -7.53 19.33 -31.05
C ASP A 525 -7.32 20.81 -30.70
N LYS A 526 -8.32 21.63 -31.03
CA LYS A 526 -8.36 23.04 -30.65
C LYS A 526 -8.21 23.19 -29.13
N LYS A 527 -7.60 24.30 -28.70
CA LYS A 527 -7.35 24.63 -27.28
C LYS A 527 -6.42 23.64 -26.55
N THR A 528 -5.63 22.87 -27.29
CA THR A 528 -4.62 21.95 -26.76
C THR A 528 -3.24 22.53 -26.97
N ASN A 529 -2.38 22.48 -25.96
CA ASN A 529 -0.97 22.85 -26.05
C ASN A 529 -0.10 21.59 -25.93
N VAL A 530 0.57 21.21 -27.01
CA VAL A 530 1.40 20.00 -27.04
C VAL A 530 2.87 20.38 -27.20
N THR A 531 3.72 19.81 -26.35
CA THR A 531 5.18 19.84 -26.50
C THR A 531 5.70 18.42 -26.67
N ILE A 532 6.50 18.19 -27.72
CA ILE A 532 7.17 16.90 -27.93
C ILE A 532 8.68 17.10 -27.90
N GLU A 533 9.33 16.41 -26.96
CA GLU A 533 10.75 16.56 -26.65
C GLU A 533 11.59 15.42 -27.23
N ALA A 534 12.72 15.78 -27.86
CA ALA A 534 13.80 14.86 -28.23
C ALA A 534 15.18 15.53 -28.00
N TYR A 535 15.46 15.94 -26.77
CA TYR A 535 16.72 16.61 -26.45
C TYR A 535 17.91 15.65 -26.52
N ASN A 536 19.05 16.12 -27.01
CA ASN A 536 20.31 15.37 -26.90
C ASN A 536 20.77 15.28 -25.44
N GLY A 537 21.42 14.17 -25.11
CA GLY A 537 22.26 14.12 -23.93
C GLY A 537 23.52 14.98 -24.06
N ARG A 538 24.18 15.26 -22.94
CA ARG A 538 25.41 16.08 -22.86
C ARG A 538 26.59 15.32 -22.22
N GLY A 539 26.40 14.07 -21.81
CA GLY A 539 27.41 13.20 -21.23
C GLY A 539 28.27 12.48 -22.27
N LEU A 540 29.43 11.99 -21.85
CA LEU A 540 30.39 11.29 -22.71
C LEU A 540 29.82 10.00 -23.34
N HIS A 541 28.90 9.35 -22.65
CA HIS A 541 28.23 8.11 -23.08
C HIS A 541 26.81 8.36 -23.63
N ASP A 542 26.41 9.62 -23.77
CA ASP A 542 25.13 9.96 -24.37
C ASP A 542 25.19 9.76 -25.88
N LEU A 543 24.15 9.14 -26.40
CA LEU A 543 24.07 8.90 -27.83
C LEU A 543 23.76 10.24 -28.53
N LYS A 544 24.59 10.59 -29.52
CA LYS A 544 24.40 11.80 -30.31
C LYS A 544 23.14 11.68 -31.15
N ASP A 545 22.45 12.82 -31.31
CA ASP A 545 21.27 13.03 -32.15
C ASP A 545 20.05 12.16 -31.81
N ARG A 546 19.09 12.75 -31.08
CA ARG A 546 17.78 12.13 -30.80
C ARG A 546 16.74 12.61 -31.80
N THR A 547 15.87 11.69 -32.20
CA THR A 547 14.87 11.95 -33.24
C THR A 547 13.47 11.64 -32.74
N SER A 548 12.55 12.58 -32.95
CA SER A 548 11.12 12.30 -32.94
C SER A 548 10.65 11.99 -34.35
N THR A 549 10.13 10.78 -34.56
CA THR A 549 9.62 10.31 -35.85
C THR A 549 8.09 10.26 -35.81
N PHE A 550 7.43 10.76 -36.85
CA PHE A 550 5.97 10.88 -36.93
C PHE A 550 5.41 10.25 -38.21
N GLY A 551 4.18 9.72 -38.13
CA GLY A 551 3.30 9.46 -39.27
C GLY A 551 2.70 10.77 -39.79
N ASN A 552 1.38 10.84 -39.95
CA ASN A 552 0.71 12.11 -40.24
C ASN A 552 0.48 12.93 -38.97
N LEU A 553 0.59 14.24 -39.09
CA LEU A 553 0.33 15.22 -38.03
C LEU A 553 -0.78 16.18 -38.46
N THR A 554 -1.87 16.20 -37.71
CA THR A 554 -2.97 17.16 -37.87
C THR A 554 -3.04 18.06 -36.65
N VAL A 555 -2.81 19.36 -36.83
CA VAL A 555 -2.70 20.33 -35.75
C VAL A 555 -3.84 21.35 -35.84
N ASN A 556 -4.81 21.22 -34.93
CA ASN A 556 -5.91 22.18 -34.76
C ASN A 556 -5.71 23.10 -33.54
N GLY A 557 -4.77 22.78 -32.65
CA GLY A 557 -4.38 23.57 -31.49
C GLY A 557 -2.95 24.09 -31.63
N ASN A 558 -2.13 23.90 -30.60
CA ASN A 558 -0.74 24.34 -30.59
C ASN A 558 0.21 23.14 -30.48
N LEU A 559 1.21 23.08 -31.35
CA LEU A 559 2.26 22.06 -31.33
C LEU A 559 3.65 22.71 -31.31
N SER A 560 4.45 22.35 -30.30
CA SER A 560 5.88 22.65 -30.23
C SER A 560 6.70 21.36 -30.31
N LEU A 561 7.50 21.23 -31.37
CA LEU A 561 8.50 20.18 -31.52
C LEU A 561 9.85 20.75 -31.11
N VAL A 562 10.46 20.17 -30.08
CA VAL A 562 11.71 20.67 -29.49
C VAL A 562 12.76 19.56 -29.34
N GLY A 563 14.02 19.92 -29.53
CA GLY A 563 15.14 18.99 -29.33
C GLY A 563 16.10 18.93 -30.50
N SER A 564 16.59 17.75 -30.84
CA SER A 564 17.66 17.60 -31.83
C SER A 564 17.16 17.44 -33.26
N LYS A 565 16.37 16.40 -33.52
CA LYS A 565 15.88 16.06 -34.86
C LYS A 565 14.40 15.73 -34.85
N THR A 566 13.73 16.13 -35.93
CA THR A 566 12.34 15.77 -36.22
C THR A 566 12.24 15.19 -37.63
N GLU A 567 11.49 14.10 -37.75
CA GLU A 567 11.16 13.45 -39.01
C GLU A 567 9.65 13.21 -39.09
N VAL A 568 8.97 13.87 -40.03
CA VAL A 568 7.55 13.66 -40.32
C VAL A 568 7.47 12.87 -41.62
N ALA A 569 7.26 11.55 -41.49
CA ALA A 569 7.20 10.64 -42.63
C ALA A 569 5.89 10.81 -43.44
N GLY A 570 4.84 11.32 -42.80
CA GLY A 570 3.56 11.63 -43.43
C GLY A 570 3.37 13.10 -43.76
N ASN A 571 2.12 13.50 -43.89
CA ASN A 571 1.72 14.90 -44.08
C ASN A 571 1.74 15.66 -42.74
N LEU A 572 2.02 16.96 -42.80
CA LEU A 572 1.81 17.91 -41.72
C LEU A 572 0.74 18.90 -42.14
N SER A 573 -0.37 18.97 -41.39
CA SER A 573 -1.47 19.89 -41.67
C SER A 573 -1.75 20.78 -40.46
N ILE A 574 -1.64 22.09 -40.65
CA ILE A 574 -1.89 23.11 -39.64
C ILE A 574 -3.17 23.85 -40.00
N SER A 575 -4.17 23.76 -39.14
CA SER A 575 -5.49 24.36 -39.38
C SER A 575 -5.53 25.86 -39.06
N THR A 576 -6.55 26.56 -39.56
CA THR A 576 -6.77 27.98 -39.24
C THR A 576 -6.88 28.22 -37.74
N GLY A 577 -6.09 29.18 -37.24
CA GLY A 577 -5.99 29.54 -35.83
C GLY A 577 -5.14 28.58 -34.98
N ALA A 578 -4.51 27.56 -35.58
CA ALA A 578 -3.54 26.69 -34.93
C ALA A 578 -2.13 27.30 -35.00
N VAL A 579 -1.27 26.91 -34.06
CA VAL A 579 0.14 27.32 -34.01
C VAL A 579 1.07 26.11 -34.09
N PHE A 580 2.06 26.17 -34.97
CA PHE A 580 3.11 25.18 -35.08
C PHE A 580 4.49 25.79 -34.87
N LYS A 581 5.29 25.17 -33.99
CA LYS A 581 6.67 25.58 -33.71
C LYS A 581 7.62 24.39 -33.86
N GLY A 582 8.40 24.38 -34.93
CA GLY A 582 9.47 23.42 -35.17
C GLY A 582 10.83 23.97 -34.74
N ASN A 583 11.19 23.81 -33.46
CA ASN A 583 12.41 24.37 -32.88
C ASN A 583 13.44 23.27 -32.59
N THR A 584 14.27 22.94 -33.58
CA THR A 584 15.26 21.86 -33.42
C THR A 584 16.71 22.35 -33.57
N SER A 585 17.66 21.59 -33.03
CA SER A 585 19.08 21.98 -33.12
C SER A 585 19.76 21.52 -34.41
N ASP A 586 19.34 20.40 -35.02
CA ASP A 586 20.01 19.82 -36.20
C ASP A 586 19.11 19.67 -37.43
N SER A 587 17.90 19.10 -37.31
CA SER A 587 17.04 19.01 -38.50
C SER A 587 15.55 18.92 -38.22
N LEU A 588 14.78 19.35 -39.21
CA LEU A 588 13.35 19.07 -39.35
C LEU A 588 13.08 18.65 -40.79
N ASN A 589 12.58 17.44 -40.97
CA ASN A 589 12.25 16.89 -42.28
C ASN A 589 10.76 16.56 -42.35
N ILE A 590 10.12 16.91 -43.47
CA ILE A 590 8.73 16.54 -43.80
C ILE A 590 8.73 15.91 -45.20
N THR A 591 8.43 14.61 -45.26
CA THR A 591 8.44 13.86 -46.54
C THR A 591 7.09 13.85 -47.25
N GLY A 592 5.99 14.10 -46.52
CA GLY A 592 4.68 14.36 -47.09
C GLY A 592 4.47 15.82 -47.45
N THR A 593 3.22 16.19 -47.73
CA THR A 593 2.85 17.59 -47.97
C THR A 593 2.76 18.34 -46.64
N PHE A 594 3.32 19.54 -46.61
CA PHE A 594 3.13 20.50 -45.53
C PHE A 594 2.04 21.51 -45.93
N THR A 595 0.85 21.36 -45.34
CA THR A 595 -0.27 22.29 -45.51
C THR A 595 -0.33 23.23 -44.30
N ASN A 596 -0.13 24.53 -44.50
CA ASN A 596 -0.19 25.55 -43.47
C ASN A 596 -1.31 26.55 -43.71
N ASN A 597 -2.38 26.46 -42.91
CA ASN A 597 -3.48 27.43 -42.90
C ASN A 597 -3.50 28.25 -41.59
N GLY A 598 -2.49 28.08 -40.72
CA GLY A 598 -2.35 28.73 -39.42
C GLY A 598 -1.07 29.55 -39.30
N ASP A 599 -0.52 29.64 -38.08
CA ASP A 599 0.76 30.30 -37.80
C ASP A 599 1.85 29.25 -37.56
N SER A 600 2.84 29.21 -38.45
CA SER A 600 3.94 28.23 -38.44
C SER A 600 5.30 28.92 -38.35
N GLU A 601 6.10 28.50 -37.37
CA GLU A 601 7.47 28.94 -37.16
C GLU A 601 8.41 27.73 -37.13
N ILE A 602 9.40 27.68 -38.02
CA ILE A 602 10.44 26.65 -38.04
C ILE A 602 11.79 27.32 -37.81
N ASN A 603 12.44 27.01 -36.69
CA ASN A 603 13.77 27.54 -36.36
C ASN A 603 14.75 26.38 -36.12
N ILE A 604 15.78 26.31 -36.95
CA ILE A 604 16.85 25.31 -36.82
C ILE A 604 18.18 25.98 -36.46
N ASN A 605 18.63 25.74 -35.22
CA ASN A 605 19.74 26.48 -34.64
C ASN A 605 21.12 26.16 -35.25
N GLN A 606 21.36 24.94 -35.72
CA GLN A 606 22.66 24.51 -36.24
C GLN A 606 22.57 23.52 -37.41
N GLY A 607 21.47 23.55 -38.17
CA GLY A 607 21.27 22.58 -39.23
C GLY A 607 20.17 22.97 -40.23
N VAL A 608 19.45 21.99 -40.77
CA VAL A 608 18.69 22.15 -42.02
C VAL A 608 17.23 21.75 -41.93
N VAL A 609 16.42 22.35 -42.79
CA VAL A 609 15.04 21.97 -43.03
C VAL A 609 14.94 21.28 -44.40
N ASN A 610 14.27 20.13 -44.46
CA ASN A 610 13.94 19.48 -45.73
C ASN A 610 12.43 19.29 -45.86
N LEU A 611 11.83 19.91 -46.86
CA LEU A 611 10.40 19.84 -47.13
C LEU A 611 10.18 19.25 -48.53
N ARG A 612 9.05 18.58 -48.74
CA ARG A 612 8.62 18.14 -50.06
C ARG A 612 7.76 19.22 -50.71
N ASP A 613 6.44 19.10 -50.60
CA ASP A 613 5.47 20.05 -51.14
C ASP A 613 4.95 20.95 -50.01
N ILE A 614 4.77 22.24 -50.28
CA ILE A 614 4.24 23.23 -49.34
C ILE A 614 3.00 23.87 -49.96
N ILE A 615 1.89 23.83 -49.22
CA ILE A 615 0.67 24.60 -49.50
C ILE A 615 0.51 25.57 -48.34
N ASN A 616 0.62 26.87 -48.59
CA ASN A 616 0.60 27.88 -47.55
C ASN A 616 -0.52 28.91 -47.80
N GLU A 617 -1.48 28.95 -46.88
CA GLU A 617 -2.58 29.92 -46.82
C GLU A 617 -2.52 30.78 -45.54
N GLY A 618 -1.50 30.57 -44.70
CA GLY A 618 -1.29 31.27 -43.43
C GLY A 618 0.11 31.89 -43.29
N ASP A 619 0.47 32.23 -42.06
CA ASP A 619 1.78 32.79 -41.73
C ASP A 619 2.81 31.66 -41.60
N LEU A 620 3.91 31.76 -42.36
CA LEU A 620 4.98 30.79 -42.36
C LEU A 620 6.35 31.47 -42.29
N ASN A 621 7.08 31.23 -41.21
CA ASN A 621 8.46 31.67 -41.03
C ASN A 621 9.40 30.46 -40.93
N ILE A 622 10.48 30.45 -41.73
CA ILE A 622 11.50 29.41 -41.70
C ILE A 622 12.88 30.05 -41.55
N THR A 623 13.55 29.77 -40.44
CA THR A 623 14.91 30.23 -40.13
C THR A 623 15.84 29.03 -39.98
N THR A 624 16.94 28.99 -40.74
CA THR A 624 17.94 27.91 -40.64
C THR A 624 19.34 28.46 -40.57
N ASN A 625 20.09 28.02 -39.56
CA ASN A 625 21.52 28.33 -39.38
C ASN A 625 22.36 27.09 -39.73
N ALA A 626 22.37 26.73 -41.01
CA ALA A 626 23.01 25.51 -41.49
C ALA A 626 24.54 25.54 -41.32
N LYS A 627 25.13 24.41 -40.88
CA LYS A 627 26.59 24.22 -40.88
C LYS A 627 27.13 24.18 -42.30
N ILE A 628 28.41 24.58 -42.46
CA ILE A 628 29.14 24.53 -43.74
C ILE A 628 28.94 23.17 -44.42
N GLY A 629 28.48 23.19 -45.68
CA GLY A 629 28.25 22.00 -46.48
C GLY A 629 26.87 21.35 -46.33
N LYS A 630 26.01 21.80 -45.39
CA LYS A 630 24.59 21.38 -45.32
C LYS A 630 23.70 22.42 -46.02
N LYS A 631 22.62 21.96 -46.66
CA LYS A 631 21.63 22.80 -47.34
C LYS A 631 20.23 22.46 -46.86
N SER A 632 19.41 23.48 -46.63
CA SER A 632 17.96 23.32 -46.51
C SER A 632 17.38 23.16 -47.91
N ILE A 633 16.44 22.23 -48.10
CA ILE A 633 15.94 21.86 -49.43
C ILE A 633 14.41 21.79 -49.41
N ILE A 634 13.79 22.36 -50.45
CA ILE A 634 12.38 22.12 -50.78
C ILE A 634 12.41 21.31 -52.08
N ASN A 635 12.04 20.04 -52.00
CA ASN A 635 12.15 19.09 -53.11
C ASN A 635 10.94 19.10 -54.05
N GLY A 636 9.84 19.75 -53.64
CA GLY A 636 8.59 19.84 -54.37
C GLY A 636 8.15 21.28 -54.61
N ASN A 637 6.84 21.47 -54.81
CA ASN A 637 6.27 22.77 -55.16
C ASN A 637 5.94 23.60 -53.91
N ILE A 638 6.01 24.93 -54.04
CA ILE A 638 5.46 25.88 -53.07
C ILE A 638 4.25 26.55 -53.72
N THR A 639 3.07 26.40 -53.10
CA THR A 639 1.84 27.08 -53.51
C THR A 639 1.42 28.04 -52.40
N ASN A 640 1.41 29.34 -52.69
CA ASN A 640 0.91 30.37 -51.79
C ASN A 640 -0.43 30.89 -52.33
N ASN A 641 -1.48 30.85 -51.51
CA ASN A 641 -2.82 31.32 -51.87
C ASN A 641 -3.20 32.62 -51.16
#